data_AF-A0A950IGS9-F1
#
_entry.id   AF-A0A950IGS9-F1
#
_cell.length_a   1.000
_cell.length_b   1.000
_cell.length_c   1.000
_cell.angle_alpha   90.00
_cell.angle_beta   90.00
_cell.angle_gamma   90.00
#
_symmetry.space_group_name_H-M   'P 1'
#
loop_
_entity.id
_entity.type
_entity.pdbx_description
1 polymer ?
#
loop_
_entity_poly.entity_id
_entity_poly.type
_entity_poly.pdbx_seq_one_letter_code
_entity_poly.pdbx_strand_id
1 'polypeptide(L)'
;MPEGLRTLVVSPGRVVEPGQTVHATFTFRNLGGGTATGFRARFRLPEGLTYLVGTASIDGTPVDEQGGLTTLLQSSGCDIGDIAPGSERRISLAYTVAPTIENGTPITLQAAISSFEVPLIGSNVVRLVVRSKPQLKNPQTKLTAVAVRETAPGQELQLKAQVHNSGQSSAHDLIVLLPVPANTAYVDESASVGGHPAGGHARDPFGYGRPAVTVPTLGPGTTIDVSYRVRIDPVVEDGCAIAVTAAVCSQEVPEFSLTAVTLKVPSAPTFAGGETEFRAECEDEVVPGQRVALTLRARNGGTAIARQVRLAVELPDGLVYVPGSRSVNGAPAADRETDSGAFLVGDLVPGRSVEVALTAVVAVPQPDGHEIPLGATVEWSKGRRHFERTVTVRSAPLFPAAFNDVVRESARRLEPGDAAVATVHLANLGTDVATDVRLVLDADAGLDGLRASEGDKELPVRDDGAIQLDTLEPGRPRTVRVEARVASTMEDETQVRLRASLRTAQLDPIEIGSAAHVIASRPRFSAKASKLELADNEVLRPNRTTTCRLVLMNKGTDAGRDVRVRLQLPEELRLESVEGASRDGHHVVFGEVPAGESREAKVHLRLVTTITHGDVLEVSARVAGINVVPFALDTMRVATHAEPDFSHDVTLVATPDDAIDAGAELTYTLSLRNAGDGAAKRLTARIEAPGKTVYAPGSTTVNDVPLLDFAGTSPLLTPSGLTLADVGPGVEVIARLRVIVNTPLPAGTTIEARAVIGWDEVPELAVHAEPVRVRSQAAFPISAPSLPFSVLDAAAALEARPSPRPLPQAEPTLQLPPATPVRTNGAGKYAGGPTALTDQTERVGIAVWVDLTADRLDWLVPYLREARFPGLLPHLMLLRALFPDGAEDADAVMRARLRRHGELMSDVIDTLFVKLRLPGADTSPSDFETRELRASLRGVLDALRRPRPHIEDVEPAEVRLVGAVRYNELGAAVEALEKEPLSTATPWLALSLLMGTRLECDGETVAEFAPYREALQRALAELGRLTPDEFLAAVSRPVDPTLDERRDDLVDAIAEQQEAPA
;
A
#
# COMPACT_ATOMS: atom_id res chain seq x y z
N MET A 1 -86.18 -65.06 96.47
CA MET A 1 -84.99 -65.20 97.36
C MET A 1 -84.27 -63.85 97.38
N PRO A 2 -83.69 -63.42 98.51
CA PRO A 2 -82.80 -62.25 98.57
C PRO A 2 -81.56 -62.44 97.69
N GLU A 3 -80.96 -61.33 97.23
CA GLU A 3 -79.85 -61.35 96.25
C GLU A 3 -78.55 -61.94 96.82
N GLY A 4 -78.28 -61.77 98.13
CA GLY A 4 -77.07 -62.26 98.81
C GLY A 4 -76.94 -63.79 98.95
N LEU A 5 -77.71 -64.57 98.19
CA LEU A 5 -77.78 -66.04 98.21
C LEU A 5 -77.62 -66.66 96.82
N ARG A 6 -77.25 -65.86 95.81
CA ARG A 6 -77.08 -66.26 94.40
C ARG A 6 -75.94 -65.48 93.75
N THR A 7 -74.72 -65.83 94.10
CA THR A 7 -73.53 -65.06 93.73
C THR A 7 -72.89 -65.61 92.46
N LEU A 8 -73.03 -64.88 91.35
CA LEU A 8 -72.14 -64.96 90.21
C LEU A 8 -70.90 -64.09 90.50
N VAL A 9 -69.78 -64.76 90.76
CA VAL A 9 -68.44 -64.16 90.85
C VAL A 9 -67.76 -64.31 89.50
N VAL A 10 -67.09 -63.27 89.03
CA VAL A 10 -66.25 -63.32 87.83
C VAL A 10 -64.85 -62.78 88.16
N SER A 11 -63.83 -63.45 87.63
CA SER A 11 -62.42 -63.06 87.76
C SER A 11 -61.75 -63.02 86.38
N PRO A 12 -61.23 -61.87 85.91
CA PRO A 12 -61.27 -60.55 86.54
C PRO A 12 -62.69 -59.97 86.64
N GLY A 13 -62.97 -59.19 87.69
CA GLY A 13 -64.33 -58.74 88.03
C GLY A 13 -64.71 -57.31 87.63
N ARG A 14 -63.89 -56.59 86.85
CA ARG A 14 -64.16 -55.19 86.42
C ARG A 14 -63.61 -54.81 85.05
N VAL A 15 -62.34 -55.10 84.80
CA VAL A 15 -61.62 -54.75 83.56
C VAL A 15 -60.96 -56.00 83.02
N VAL A 16 -61.01 -56.18 81.70
CA VAL A 16 -60.37 -57.30 81.01
C VAL A 16 -59.64 -56.82 79.76
N GLU A 17 -58.57 -57.50 79.38
CA GLU A 17 -57.74 -57.19 78.22
C GLU A 17 -57.93 -58.25 77.10
N PRO A 18 -57.73 -57.92 75.81
CA PRO A 18 -57.88 -58.87 74.70
C PRO A 18 -57.06 -60.15 74.90
N GLY A 19 -57.64 -61.31 74.58
CA GLY A 19 -57.02 -62.62 74.81
C GLY A 19 -56.97 -63.09 76.28
N GLN A 20 -57.41 -62.28 77.26
CA GLN A 20 -57.41 -62.67 78.67
C GLN A 20 -58.48 -63.73 78.98
N THR A 21 -58.17 -64.68 79.86
CA THR A 21 -59.14 -65.65 80.39
C THR A 21 -60.01 -65.03 81.50
N VAL A 22 -61.32 -65.25 81.41
CA VAL A 22 -62.36 -64.75 82.31
C VAL A 22 -63.07 -65.95 82.93
N HIS A 23 -62.85 -66.19 84.22
CA HIS A 23 -63.47 -67.29 84.96
C HIS A 23 -64.76 -66.82 85.62
N ALA A 24 -65.87 -67.54 85.39
CA ALA A 24 -67.18 -67.26 85.94
C ALA A 24 -67.65 -68.42 86.84
N THR A 25 -67.88 -68.14 88.11
CA THR A 25 -68.38 -69.11 89.10
C THR A 25 -69.68 -68.61 89.70
N PHE A 26 -70.74 -69.39 89.53
CA PHE A 26 -72.07 -69.11 90.05
C PHE A 26 -72.41 -70.10 91.17
N THR A 27 -72.69 -69.57 92.35
CA THR A 27 -73.03 -70.35 93.55
C THR A 27 -74.40 -69.94 94.08
N PHE A 28 -75.25 -70.92 94.41
CA PHE A 28 -76.59 -70.68 94.95
C PHE A 28 -77.07 -71.84 95.84
N ARG A 29 -78.05 -71.56 96.70
CA ARG A 29 -78.50 -72.48 97.75
C ARG A 29 -80.02 -72.66 97.76
N ASN A 30 -80.50 -73.90 97.95
CA ASN A 30 -81.91 -74.14 98.24
C ASN A 30 -82.20 -73.78 99.71
N LEU A 31 -83.17 -72.89 99.94
CA LEU A 31 -83.66 -72.48 101.26
C LEU A 31 -85.13 -72.85 101.50
N GLY A 32 -85.76 -73.57 100.57
CA GLY A 32 -87.09 -74.14 100.79
C GLY A 32 -87.04 -75.31 101.78
N GLY A 33 -88.16 -75.55 102.46
CA GLY A 33 -88.31 -76.71 103.35
C GLY A 33 -88.49 -78.06 102.64
N GLY A 34 -88.45 -78.08 101.31
CA GLY A 34 -88.56 -79.28 100.47
C GLY A 34 -87.46 -79.32 99.39
N THR A 35 -87.18 -80.52 98.90
CA THR A 35 -86.32 -80.73 97.74
C THR A 35 -86.95 -80.05 96.53
N ALA A 36 -86.15 -79.30 95.77
CA ALA A 36 -86.55 -78.70 94.51
C ALA A 36 -86.07 -79.59 93.36
N THR A 37 -86.95 -79.96 92.44
CA THR A 37 -86.78 -81.08 91.51
C THR A 37 -86.71 -80.63 90.05
N GLY A 38 -85.98 -81.39 89.23
CA GLY A 38 -85.74 -81.05 87.81
C GLY A 38 -85.00 -79.72 87.64
N PHE A 39 -84.05 -79.42 88.53
CA PHE A 39 -83.34 -78.15 88.55
C PHE A 39 -82.44 -78.01 87.32
N ARG A 40 -82.48 -76.84 86.68
CA ARG A 40 -81.66 -76.46 85.52
C ARG A 40 -80.95 -75.14 85.73
N ALA A 41 -79.80 -75.01 85.09
CA ALA A 41 -78.98 -73.80 85.08
C ALA A 41 -78.48 -73.46 83.67
N ARG A 42 -78.35 -72.16 83.38
CA ARG A 42 -77.78 -71.67 82.13
C ARG A 42 -77.01 -70.36 82.31
N PHE A 43 -76.05 -70.11 81.43
CA PHE A 43 -75.28 -68.88 81.31
C PHE A 43 -75.56 -68.23 79.95
N ARG A 44 -75.49 -66.91 79.87
CA ARG A 44 -75.44 -66.19 78.60
C ARG A 44 -73.98 -66.11 78.14
N LEU A 45 -73.66 -66.53 76.92
CA LEU A 45 -72.42 -66.16 76.25
C LEU A 45 -72.53 -64.68 75.81
N PRO A 46 -71.69 -63.75 76.31
CA PRO A 46 -71.68 -62.37 75.83
C PRO A 46 -70.91 -62.24 74.53
N GLU A 47 -71.26 -61.23 73.71
CA GLU A 47 -70.40 -60.78 72.61
C GLU A 47 -69.03 -60.32 73.16
N GLY A 48 -67.97 -60.55 72.39
CA GLY A 48 -66.60 -60.28 72.81
C GLY A 48 -65.96 -61.35 73.71
N LEU A 49 -66.70 -62.40 74.11
CA LEU A 49 -66.16 -63.59 74.78
C LEU A 49 -66.33 -64.84 73.92
N THR A 50 -65.31 -65.70 73.90
CA THR A 50 -65.37 -67.07 73.36
C THR A 50 -65.35 -68.05 74.52
N TYR A 51 -66.20 -69.09 74.49
CA TYR A 51 -66.17 -70.13 75.52
C TYR A 51 -64.88 -70.94 75.48
N LEU A 52 -64.24 -71.17 76.64
CA LEU A 52 -63.06 -72.02 76.74
C LEU A 52 -63.51 -73.47 76.98
N VAL A 53 -63.54 -74.24 75.90
CA VAL A 53 -63.99 -75.65 75.83
C VAL A 53 -63.37 -76.51 76.94
N GLY A 54 -64.17 -77.39 77.56
CA GLY A 54 -63.76 -78.28 78.63
C GLY A 54 -63.60 -77.64 80.03
N THR A 55 -63.99 -76.38 80.23
CA THR A 55 -63.89 -75.71 81.54
C THR A 55 -65.19 -75.73 82.37
N ALA A 56 -66.30 -76.17 81.78
CA ALA A 56 -67.59 -76.29 82.44
C ALA A 56 -67.61 -77.39 83.49
N SER A 57 -67.97 -77.04 84.73
CA SER A 57 -68.11 -77.98 85.84
C SER A 57 -69.27 -77.61 86.78
N ILE A 58 -69.88 -78.63 87.37
CA ILE A 58 -70.90 -78.55 88.41
C ILE A 58 -70.35 -79.28 89.64
N ASP A 59 -70.18 -78.55 90.74
CA ASP A 59 -69.62 -79.01 92.02
C ASP A 59 -68.21 -79.65 91.92
N GLY A 60 -67.48 -79.33 90.84
CA GLY A 60 -66.16 -79.90 90.52
C GLY A 60 -66.21 -81.09 89.54
N THR A 61 -67.39 -81.65 89.26
CA THR A 61 -67.58 -82.65 88.19
C THR A 61 -67.69 -81.93 86.84
N PRO A 62 -66.92 -82.31 85.80
CA PRO A 62 -67.08 -81.75 84.46
C PRO A 62 -68.48 -82.00 83.87
N VAL A 63 -68.96 -81.05 83.05
CA VAL A 63 -70.21 -81.20 82.28
C VAL A 63 -69.90 -81.84 80.93
N ASP A 64 -70.77 -82.74 80.44
CA ASP A 64 -70.65 -83.29 79.08
C ASP A 64 -70.80 -82.18 78.02
N GLU A 65 -69.96 -82.20 76.99
CA GLU A 65 -69.87 -81.14 75.97
C GLU A 65 -70.07 -81.70 74.57
N GLN A 66 -71.22 -81.38 73.97
CA GLN A 66 -71.60 -81.89 72.66
C GLN A 66 -71.38 -80.78 71.61
N GLY A 67 -70.48 -81.05 70.66
CA GLY A 67 -70.12 -80.09 69.61
C GLY A 67 -69.24 -78.91 70.07
N GLY A 68 -68.50 -79.04 71.18
CA GLY A 68 -67.61 -77.99 71.69
C GLY A 68 -68.31 -76.84 72.43
N LEU A 69 -69.59 -77.01 72.76
CA LEU A 69 -70.34 -76.11 73.64
C LEU A 69 -70.90 -76.90 74.83
N THR A 70 -70.66 -76.41 76.04
CA THR A 70 -71.33 -76.93 77.23
C THR A 70 -72.84 -76.69 77.16
N THR A 71 -73.62 -77.64 77.65
CA THR A 71 -75.08 -77.53 77.81
C THR A 71 -75.49 -76.34 78.68
N LEU A 72 -74.60 -75.82 79.54
CA LEU A 72 -74.80 -74.59 80.30
C LEU A 72 -74.97 -73.34 79.43
N LEU A 73 -74.49 -73.32 78.18
CA LEU A 73 -74.65 -72.19 77.26
C LEU A 73 -75.85 -72.36 76.30
N GLN A 74 -76.53 -73.51 76.34
CA GLN A 74 -77.69 -73.78 75.48
C GLN A 74 -78.98 -73.15 76.05
N SER A 75 -79.91 -72.80 75.16
CA SER A 75 -81.20 -72.18 75.53
C SER A 75 -82.06 -73.02 76.48
N SER A 76 -81.92 -74.35 76.41
CA SER A 76 -82.56 -75.36 77.26
C SER A 76 -81.97 -75.49 78.68
N GLY A 77 -80.76 -74.95 78.88
CA GLY A 77 -79.95 -75.12 80.09
C GLY A 77 -79.43 -76.54 80.30
N CYS A 78 -78.40 -76.64 81.14
CA CYS A 78 -77.95 -77.92 81.70
C CYS A 78 -78.93 -78.37 82.78
N ASP A 79 -79.27 -79.65 82.79
CA ASP A 79 -79.86 -80.30 83.96
C ASP A 79 -78.78 -80.49 85.03
N ILE A 80 -79.08 -80.15 86.27
CA ILE A 80 -78.11 -80.23 87.38
C ILE A 80 -78.57 -81.18 88.49
N GLY A 81 -79.73 -81.82 88.32
CA GLY A 81 -80.37 -82.70 89.30
C GLY A 81 -80.98 -81.95 90.49
N ASP A 82 -81.75 -82.71 91.27
CA ASP A 82 -82.51 -82.20 92.41
C ASP A 82 -81.63 -81.60 93.52
N ILE A 83 -82.17 -80.60 94.24
CA ILE A 83 -81.45 -79.89 95.31
C ILE A 83 -82.25 -80.00 96.62
N ALA A 84 -81.72 -80.79 97.56
CA ALA A 84 -82.30 -80.98 98.89
C ALA A 84 -82.35 -79.67 99.72
N PRO A 85 -83.22 -79.59 100.75
CA PRO A 85 -83.30 -78.45 101.66
C PRO A 85 -81.93 -78.09 102.25
N GLY A 86 -81.53 -76.82 102.14
CA GLY A 86 -80.27 -76.33 102.70
C GLY A 86 -79.01 -76.67 101.91
N SER A 87 -79.09 -77.39 100.77
CA SER A 87 -77.92 -77.69 99.93
C SER A 87 -77.50 -76.50 99.05
N GLU A 88 -76.20 -76.28 98.94
CA GLU A 88 -75.55 -75.34 98.00
C GLU A 88 -75.09 -76.11 96.75
N ARG A 89 -75.15 -75.47 95.58
CA ARG A 89 -74.57 -75.94 94.31
C ARG A 89 -73.68 -74.86 93.72
N ARG A 90 -72.57 -75.26 93.07
CA ARG A 90 -71.60 -74.36 92.45
C ARG A 90 -71.33 -74.77 91.00
N ILE A 91 -71.49 -73.84 90.08
CA ILE A 91 -71.23 -74.03 88.66
C ILE A 91 -70.08 -73.11 88.25
N SER A 92 -69.08 -73.62 87.53
CA SER A 92 -67.95 -72.83 87.03
C SER A 92 -67.67 -73.10 85.56
N LEU A 93 -67.28 -72.06 84.82
CA LEU A 93 -66.76 -72.15 83.46
C LEU A 93 -65.85 -70.94 83.16
N ALA A 94 -65.06 -71.02 82.10
CA ALA A 94 -64.20 -69.93 81.66
C ALA A 94 -64.46 -69.52 80.21
N TYR A 95 -64.08 -68.28 79.90
CA TYR A 95 -64.12 -67.69 78.57
C TYR A 95 -62.76 -67.05 78.25
N THR A 96 -62.48 -66.80 76.98
CA THR A 96 -61.36 -65.95 76.54
C THR A 96 -61.93 -64.70 75.88
N VAL A 97 -61.42 -63.52 76.22
CA VAL A 97 -61.76 -62.26 75.53
C VAL A 97 -61.26 -62.32 74.10
N ALA A 98 -62.06 -61.85 73.13
CA ALA A 98 -61.66 -61.76 71.74
C ALA A 98 -60.28 -61.07 71.59
N PRO A 99 -59.39 -61.54 70.69
CA PRO A 99 -58.04 -60.99 70.55
C PRO A 99 -58.05 -59.57 69.97
N THR A 100 -59.09 -59.22 69.22
CA THR A 100 -59.37 -57.87 68.72
C THR A 100 -60.79 -57.47 69.13
N ILE A 101 -60.92 -56.33 69.81
CA ILE A 101 -62.17 -55.84 70.40
C ILE A 101 -62.04 -54.37 70.80
N GLU A 102 -63.10 -53.58 70.59
CA GLU A 102 -63.04 -52.12 70.80
C GLU A 102 -62.91 -51.72 72.27
N ASN A 103 -62.15 -50.65 72.49
CA ASN A 103 -61.83 -50.18 73.83
C ASN A 103 -63.08 -49.61 74.52
N GLY A 104 -63.32 -50.00 75.77
CA GLY A 104 -64.54 -49.65 76.50
C GLY A 104 -65.73 -50.58 76.26
N THR A 105 -65.62 -51.62 75.42
CA THR A 105 -66.72 -52.57 75.14
C THR A 105 -67.26 -53.19 76.44
N PRO A 106 -68.58 -53.10 76.73
CA PRO A 106 -69.18 -53.55 77.99
C PRO A 106 -69.63 -55.02 77.93
N ILE A 107 -68.75 -55.94 78.31
CA ILE A 107 -69.04 -57.37 78.40
C ILE A 107 -69.93 -57.66 79.61
N THR A 108 -71.10 -58.26 79.39
CA THR A 108 -72.13 -58.45 80.44
C THR A 108 -72.44 -59.93 80.68
N LEU A 109 -71.99 -60.46 81.82
CA LEU A 109 -72.18 -61.85 82.24
C LEU A 109 -73.37 -62.00 83.20
N GLN A 110 -74.20 -63.01 82.95
CA GLN A 110 -75.29 -63.42 83.84
C GLN A 110 -75.61 -64.91 83.65
N ALA A 111 -75.82 -65.60 84.77
CA ALA A 111 -76.40 -66.95 84.83
C ALA A 111 -77.85 -66.92 85.34
N ALA A 112 -78.63 -67.97 85.10
CA ALA A 112 -80.01 -68.12 85.59
C ALA A 112 -80.34 -69.59 85.92
N ILE A 113 -81.30 -69.79 86.81
CA ILE A 113 -81.78 -71.11 87.25
C ILE A 113 -83.31 -71.23 87.23
N SER A 114 -83.81 -72.46 87.13
CA SER A 114 -85.23 -72.83 87.26
C SER A 114 -85.37 -74.28 87.73
N SER A 115 -86.46 -74.63 88.40
CA SER A 115 -86.88 -76.01 88.71
C SER A 115 -88.38 -76.14 88.42
N PHE A 116 -89.01 -77.28 88.72
CA PHE A 116 -90.48 -77.39 88.61
C PHE A 116 -91.23 -76.51 89.64
N GLU A 117 -90.61 -76.22 90.78
CA GLU A 117 -91.17 -75.40 91.87
C GLU A 117 -90.61 -73.97 91.89
N VAL A 118 -89.50 -73.71 91.19
CA VAL A 118 -88.80 -72.42 91.15
C VAL A 118 -88.83 -71.85 89.73
N PRO A 119 -89.52 -70.73 89.47
CA PRO A 119 -89.55 -70.12 88.15
C PRO A 119 -88.14 -69.66 87.71
N LEU A 120 -87.97 -69.35 86.42
CA LEU A 120 -86.70 -68.84 85.90
C LEU A 120 -86.31 -67.53 86.60
N ILE A 121 -85.18 -67.53 87.32
CA ILE A 121 -84.65 -66.33 87.96
C ILE A 121 -83.14 -66.23 87.73
N GLY A 122 -82.67 -65.01 87.45
CA GLY A 122 -81.26 -64.69 87.26
C GLY A 122 -80.42 -64.68 88.55
N SER A 123 -79.11 -64.69 88.32
CA SER A 123 -78.07 -64.21 89.24
C SER A 123 -77.87 -62.69 89.11
N ASN A 124 -77.03 -62.12 89.97
CA ASN A 124 -76.52 -60.76 89.78
C ASN A 124 -75.83 -60.62 88.42
N VAL A 125 -75.95 -59.43 87.81
CA VAL A 125 -75.29 -59.12 86.54
C VAL A 125 -73.88 -58.62 86.83
N VAL A 126 -72.86 -59.25 86.25
CA VAL A 126 -71.48 -58.74 86.30
C VAL A 126 -71.16 -58.05 84.98
N ARG A 127 -70.66 -56.81 85.06
CA ARG A 127 -70.22 -56.02 83.91
C ARG A 127 -68.71 -55.85 83.95
N LEU A 128 -68.07 -56.21 82.85
CA LEU A 128 -66.65 -56.03 82.60
C LEU A 128 -66.49 -54.97 81.51
N VAL A 129 -65.43 -54.17 81.58
CA VAL A 129 -65.08 -53.20 80.54
C VAL A 129 -63.79 -53.66 79.87
N VAL A 130 -63.80 -53.78 78.56
CA VAL A 130 -62.61 -54.09 77.77
C VAL A 130 -61.62 -52.92 77.83
N ARG A 131 -60.35 -53.22 78.09
CA ARG A 131 -59.22 -52.31 77.91
C ARG A 131 -58.38 -52.80 76.74
N SER A 132 -58.45 -52.09 75.63
CA SER A 132 -57.67 -52.34 74.42
C SER A 132 -57.14 -51.02 73.86
N LYS A 133 -56.19 -51.08 72.91
CA LYS A 133 -55.61 -49.90 72.26
C LYS A 133 -55.20 -50.23 70.81
N PRO A 134 -55.25 -49.26 69.89
CA PRO A 134 -54.52 -49.34 68.64
C PRO A 134 -53.01 -49.20 68.89
N GLN A 135 -52.18 -49.67 67.96
CA GLN A 135 -50.73 -49.50 68.00
C GLN A 135 -50.22 -49.10 66.61
N LEU A 136 -50.22 -47.79 66.35
CA LEU A 136 -49.74 -47.22 65.09
C LEU A 136 -48.21 -47.12 65.02
N LYS A 137 -47.52 -47.01 66.17
CA LYS A 137 -46.06 -46.95 66.24
C LYS A 137 -45.45 -48.35 66.26
N ASN A 138 -45.15 -48.87 65.08
CA ASN A 138 -44.59 -50.19 64.81
C ASN A 138 -43.70 -50.15 63.53
N PRO A 139 -42.91 -51.19 63.22
CA PRO A 139 -42.00 -51.19 62.05
C PRO A 139 -42.66 -51.20 60.66
N GLN A 140 -43.98 -51.44 60.57
CA GLN A 140 -44.72 -51.40 59.30
C GLN A 140 -45.23 -49.99 58.99
N THR A 141 -45.44 -49.16 60.02
CA THR A 141 -45.71 -47.72 59.87
C THR A 141 -44.41 -46.98 59.52
N LYS A 142 -44.30 -46.48 58.30
CA LYS A 142 -43.04 -45.96 57.72
C LYS A 142 -43.26 -44.95 56.60
N LEU A 143 -42.24 -44.14 56.36
CA LEU A 143 -42.17 -43.17 55.26
C LEU A 143 -41.26 -43.71 54.14
N THR A 144 -41.64 -43.51 52.88
CA THR A 144 -40.79 -43.76 51.71
C THR A 144 -40.91 -42.63 50.69
N ALA A 145 -39.80 -42.30 50.04
CA ALA A 145 -39.73 -41.39 48.91
C ALA A 145 -38.92 -42.06 47.79
N VAL A 146 -39.46 -42.12 46.57
CA VAL A 146 -38.89 -42.87 45.45
C VAL A 146 -39.02 -42.05 44.17
N ALA A 147 -37.97 -41.98 43.36
CA ALA A 147 -38.03 -41.33 42.06
C ALA A 147 -38.95 -42.08 41.09
N VAL A 148 -39.77 -41.36 40.33
CA VAL A 148 -40.70 -41.93 39.34
C VAL A 148 -39.96 -42.38 38.08
N ARG A 149 -38.81 -41.76 37.78
CA ARG A 149 -37.87 -42.14 36.72
C ARG A 149 -36.43 -42.07 37.20
N GLU A 150 -36.01 -40.88 37.62
CA GLU A 150 -34.66 -40.55 38.07
C GLU A 150 -34.73 -39.43 39.13
N THR A 151 -33.69 -39.30 39.94
CA THR A 151 -33.57 -38.17 40.89
C THR A 151 -32.80 -37.05 40.19
N ALA A 152 -33.51 -36.18 39.48
CA ALA A 152 -32.93 -35.01 38.79
C ALA A 152 -33.86 -33.79 38.86
N PRO A 153 -33.36 -32.56 38.67
CA PRO A 153 -34.19 -31.35 38.72
C PRO A 153 -35.30 -31.38 37.67
N GLY A 154 -36.51 -30.94 38.05
CA GLY A 154 -37.70 -31.01 37.19
C GLY A 154 -38.37 -32.39 37.09
N GLN A 155 -37.78 -33.46 37.64
CA GLN A 155 -38.38 -34.81 37.64
C GLN A 155 -39.29 -35.04 38.87
N GLU A 156 -40.12 -36.09 38.81
CA GLU A 156 -41.09 -36.41 39.87
C GLU A 156 -40.59 -37.47 40.86
N LEU A 157 -40.91 -37.23 42.14
CA LEU A 157 -40.75 -38.15 43.26
C LEU A 157 -42.14 -38.59 43.76
N GLN A 158 -42.34 -39.89 43.95
CA GLN A 158 -43.49 -40.45 44.65
C GLN A 158 -43.19 -40.48 46.16
N LEU A 159 -43.97 -39.73 46.94
CA LEU A 159 -43.96 -39.73 48.40
C LEU A 159 -45.07 -40.65 48.91
N LYS A 160 -44.79 -41.40 49.99
CA LYS A 160 -45.73 -42.35 50.57
C LYS A 160 -45.49 -42.56 52.06
N ALA A 161 -46.49 -42.29 52.89
CA ALA A 161 -46.57 -42.72 54.27
C ALA A 161 -47.47 -43.96 54.35
N GLN A 162 -46.93 -45.07 54.85
CA GLN A 162 -47.66 -46.30 55.16
C GLN A 162 -47.95 -46.31 56.66
N VAL A 163 -49.18 -46.63 57.06
CA VAL A 163 -49.60 -46.71 58.47
C VAL A 163 -50.29 -48.04 58.71
N HIS A 164 -49.79 -48.81 59.68
CA HIS A 164 -50.35 -50.11 60.09
C HIS A 164 -50.81 -50.04 61.54
N ASN A 165 -51.99 -50.59 61.85
CA ASN A 165 -52.45 -50.73 63.23
C ASN A 165 -52.17 -52.15 63.75
N SER A 166 -51.03 -52.33 64.45
CA SER A 166 -50.67 -53.60 65.08
C SER A 166 -51.31 -53.80 66.47
N GLY A 167 -52.32 -52.98 66.81
CA GLY A 167 -53.02 -53.01 68.10
C GLY A 167 -54.29 -53.87 68.07
N GLN A 168 -55.01 -53.85 69.18
CA GLN A 168 -56.14 -54.77 69.44
C GLN A 168 -57.52 -54.09 69.37
N SER A 169 -57.56 -52.79 69.08
CA SER A 169 -58.78 -52.02 68.78
C SER A 169 -58.54 -51.14 67.57
N SER A 170 -59.59 -50.54 67.03
CA SER A 170 -59.47 -49.54 65.98
C SER A 170 -58.75 -48.28 66.46
N ALA A 171 -58.21 -47.52 65.50
CA ALA A 171 -57.78 -46.13 65.69
C ALA A 171 -58.77 -45.21 64.96
N HIS A 172 -59.46 -44.34 65.69
CA HIS A 172 -60.47 -43.43 65.15
C HIS A 172 -59.87 -42.07 64.77
N ASP A 173 -60.43 -41.41 63.76
CA ASP A 173 -59.97 -40.13 63.23
C ASP A 173 -58.46 -40.11 62.96
N LEU A 174 -57.97 -41.07 62.16
CA LEU A 174 -56.57 -41.16 61.77
C LEU A 174 -56.18 -39.95 60.92
N ILE A 175 -55.20 -39.17 61.37
CA ILE A 175 -54.60 -38.06 60.62
C ILE A 175 -53.17 -38.45 60.26
N VAL A 176 -52.84 -38.33 58.97
CA VAL A 176 -51.49 -38.49 58.44
C VAL A 176 -51.01 -37.15 57.92
N LEU A 177 -49.95 -36.62 58.52
CA LEU A 177 -49.30 -35.39 58.13
C LEU A 177 -48.10 -35.75 57.24
N LEU A 178 -48.13 -35.31 56.00
CA LEU A 178 -47.10 -35.55 54.98
C LEU A 178 -46.94 -34.26 54.16
N PRO A 179 -46.34 -33.20 54.74
CA PRO A 179 -46.19 -31.90 54.10
C PRO A 179 -45.28 -31.96 52.87
N VAL A 180 -45.51 -31.07 51.90
CA VAL A 180 -44.67 -30.95 50.69
C VAL A 180 -43.23 -30.56 51.06
N PRO A 181 -42.20 -31.34 50.66
CA PRO A 181 -40.79 -31.03 50.93
C PRO A 181 -40.31 -29.74 50.27
N ALA A 182 -39.38 -29.04 50.92
CA ALA A 182 -38.68 -27.90 50.35
C ALA A 182 -37.88 -28.28 49.09
N ASN A 183 -37.75 -27.33 48.16
CA ASN A 183 -37.20 -27.51 46.81
C ASN A 183 -38.01 -28.50 45.93
N THR A 184 -39.31 -28.66 46.23
CA THR A 184 -40.26 -29.42 45.42
C THR A 184 -41.62 -28.72 45.37
N ALA A 185 -42.35 -28.93 44.27
CA ALA A 185 -43.74 -28.51 44.09
C ALA A 185 -44.68 -29.73 44.05
N TYR A 186 -45.88 -29.61 44.64
CA TYR A 186 -46.93 -30.62 44.53
C TYR A 186 -47.34 -30.85 43.07
N VAL A 187 -47.54 -32.11 42.69
CA VAL A 187 -48.14 -32.47 41.40
C VAL A 187 -49.64 -32.59 41.60
N ASP A 188 -50.42 -31.68 40.99
CA ASP A 188 -51.88 -31.64 41.13
C ASP A 188 -52.54 -33.00 40.83
N GLU A 189 -53.62 -33.30 41.56
CA GLU A 189 -54.42 -34.53 41.47
C GLU A 189 -53.66 -35.85 41.75
N SER A 190 -52.38 -35.79 42.15
CA SER A 190 -51.58 -36.99 42.44
C SER A 190 -51.85 -37.62 43.80
N ALA A 191 -52.67 -37.00 44.66
CA ALA A 191 -52.89 -37.43 46.04
C ALA A 191 -53.88 -38.60 46.15
N SER A 192 -53.57 -39.55 47.03
CA SER A 192 -54.37 -40.74 47.26
C SER A 192 -54.29 -41.27 48.69
N VAL A 193 -55.38 -41.88 49.14
CA VAL A 193 -55.53 -42.60 50.41
C VAL A 193 -56.10 -43.99 50.11
N GLY A 194 -55.42 -45.05 50.53
CA GLY A 194 -55.83 -46.43 50.27
C GLY A 194 -56.01 -46.75 48.78
N GLY A 195 -55.20 -46.12 47.91
CA GLY A 195 -55.30 -46.24 46.46
C GLY A 195 -56.43 -45.43 45.80
N HIS A 196 -57.28 -44.76 46.57
CA HIS A 196 -58.36 -43.91 46.07
C HIS A 196 -57.90 -42.44 46.00
N PRO A 197 -58.26 -41.65 44.97
CA PRO A 197 -57.88 -40.25 44.88
C PRO A 197 -58.39 -39.42 46.08
N ALA A 198 -57.51 -38.61 46.66
CA ALA A 198 -57.87 -37.63 47.69
C ALA A 198 -58.27 -36.31 46.99
N GLY A 199 -59.54 -35.93 47.10
CA GLY A 199 -60.11 -34.84 46.31
C GLY A 199 -59.68 -33.43 46.74
N GLY A 200 -59.27 -32.61 45.76
CA GLY A 200 -59.10 -31.16 45.90
C GLY A 200 -57.76 -30.65 45.37
N HIS A 201 -57.77 -29.47 44.73
CA HIS A 201 -56.57 -28.79 44.20
C HIS A 201 -55.78 -28.07 45.32
N ALA A 202 -55.47 -28.81 46.40
CA ALA A 202 -54.69 -28.30 47.53
C ALA A 202 -53.19 -28.48 47.25
N ARG A 203 -52.44 -27.36 47.21
CA ARG A 203 -50.98 -27.36 47.01
C ARG A 203 -50.17 -28.11 48.09
N ASP A 204 -50.80 -28.46 49.20
CA ASP A 204 -50.24 -29.29 50.26
C ASP A 204 -51.38 -30.14 50.86
N PRO A 205 -51.69 -31.32 50.28
CA PRO A 205 -52.93 -32.05 50.54
C PRO A 205 -52.96 -32.75 51.92
N PHE A 206 -51.79 -32.96 52.54
CA PHE A 206 -51.65 -33.58 53.86
C PHE A 206 -50.79 -32.69 54.80
N GLY A 207 -50.87 -31.38 54.60
CA GLY A 207 -50.02 -30.38 55.24
C GLY A 207 -50.45 -29.95 56.63
N TYR A 208 -49.47 -29.44 57.41
CA TYR A 208 -49.70 -28.86 58.74
C TYR A 208 -50.69 -27.68 58.74
N GLY A 209 -50.88 -26.99 57.61
CA GLY A 209 -51.80 -25.86 57.51
C GLY A 209 -53.29 -26.24 57.53
N ARG A 210 -53.63 -27.50 57.22
CA ARG A 210 -55.01 -28.04 57.23
C ARG A 210 -55.00 -29.54 57.57
N PRO A 211 -54.69 -29.93 58.82
CA PRO A 211 -54.76 -31.32 59.25
C PRO A 211 -56.20 -31.83 59.11
N ALA A 212 -56.37 -32.93 58.40
CA ALA A 212 -57.67 -33.52 58.08
C ALA A 212 -57.70 -35.02 58.40
N VAL A 213 -58.84 -35.51 58.85
CA VAL A 213 -59.08 -36.95 59.05
C VAL A 213 -58.87 -37.66 57.73
N THR A 214 -57.80 -38.44 57.67
CA THR A 214 -57.34 -39.16 56.49
C THR A 214 -58.09 -40.48 56.34
N VAL A 215 -58.40 -41.15 57.46
CA VAL A 215 -59.33 -42.29 57.53
C VAL A 215 -60.14 -42.18 58.84
N PRO A 216 -61.49 -42.24 58.82
CA PRO A 216 -62.30 -42.16 60.04
C PRO A 216 -62.05 -43.29 61.05
N THR A 217 -61.62 -44.48 60.57
CA THR A 217 -61.37 -45.65 61.42
C THR A 217 -60.36 -46.59 60.74
N LEU A 218 -59.23 -46.87 61.41
CA LEU A 218 -58.24 -47.87 60.98
C LEU A 218 -58.30 -49.09 61.92
N GLY A 219 -58.98 -50.16 61.48
CA GLY A 219 -59.22 -51.37 62.27
C GLY A 219 -57.95 -52.11 62.69
N PRO A 220 -58.01 -52.96 63.73
CA PRO A 220 -56.86 -53.73 64.19
C PRO A 220 -56.38 -54.71 63.11
N GLY A 221 -55.06 -54.82 62.93
CA GLY A 221 -54.42 -55.62 61.88
C GLY A 221 -54.46 -55.01 60.47
N THR A 222 -55.08 -53.84 60.27
CA THR A 222 -55.20 -53.20 58.94
C THR A 222 -54.06 -52.23 58.63
N THR A 223 -53.87 -51.95 57.34
CA THR A 223 -52.85 -51.01 56.83
C THR A 223 -53.49 -50.05 55.85
N ILE A 224 -53.13 -48.76 55.92
CA ILE A 224 -53.47 -47.75 54.94
C ILE A 224 -52.20 -47.13 54.35
N ASP A 225 -52.25 -46.79 53.07
CA ASP A 225 -51.23 -46.05 52.35
C ASP A 225 -51.73 -44.65 52.01
N VAL A 226 -50.97 -43.62 52.34
CA VAL A 226 -51.23 -42.20 52.03
C VAL A 226 -50.08 -41.72 51.14
N SER A 227 -50.37 -41.25 49.93
CA SER A 227 -49.30 -41.00 48.95
C SER A 227 -49.65 -39.91 47.93
N TYR A 228 -48.63 -39.21 47.42
CA TYR A 228 -48.74 -38.24 46.34
C TYR A 228 -47.39 -38.03 45.63
N ARG A 229 -47.38 -37.30 44.51
CA ARG A 229 -46.16 -36.94 43.79
C ARG A 229 -45.78 -35.47 44.00
N VAL A 230 -44.49 -35.22 44.05
CA VAL A 230 -43.89 -33.88 43.97
C VAL A 230 -42.93 -33.83 42.79
N ARG A 231 -42.80 -32.67 42.17
CA ARG A 231 -41.77 -32.39 41.17
C ARG A 231 -40.62 -31.65 41.86
N ILE A 232 -39.39 -32.12 41.68
CA ILE A 232 -38.19 -31.42 42.14
C ILE A 232 -38.11 -30.10 41.37
N ASP A 233 -37.74 -29.00 42.04
CA ASP A 233 -37.61 -27.70 41.38
C ASP A 233 -36.64 -27.77 40.19
N PRO A 234 -36.91 -27.04 39.08
CA PRO A 234 -36.14 -27.16 37.83
C PRO A 234 -34.73 -26.57 37.92
N VAL A 235 -34.44 -25.80 38.97
CA VAL A 235 -33.12 -25.23 39.27
C VAL A 235 -32.82 -25.46 40.75
N VAL A 236 -31.81 -26.27 41.04
CA VAL A 236 -31.30 -26.52 42.40
C VAL A 236 -29.79 -26.61 42.37
N GLU A 237 -29.13 -26.45 43.53
CA GLU A 237 -27.69 -26.66 43.64
C GLU A 237 -27.34 -28.17 43.65
N ASP A 238 -26.11 -28.48 43.24
CA ASP A 238 -25.61 -29.85 43.15
C ASP A 238 -25.61 -30.56 44.52
N GLY A 239 -26.25 -31.73 44.59
CA GLY A 239 -26.40 -32.51 45.81
C GLY A 239 -27.50 -31.99 46.75
N CYS A 240 -28.38 -31.09 46.29
CA CYS A 240 -29.51 -30.55 47.04
C CYS A 240 -30.30 -31.66 47.76
N ALA A 241 -30.56 -31.49 49.06
CA ALA A 241 -31.18 -32.49 49.90
C ALA A 241 -32.70 -32.27 49.99
N ILE A 242 -33.48 -33.17 49.38
CA ILE A 242 -34.93 -33.25 49.56
C ILE A 242 -35.19 -34.06 50.84
N ALA A 243 -35.45 -33.36 51.94
CA ALA A 243 -35.80 -33.96 53.23
C ALA A 243 -37.32 -34.13 53.33
N VAL A 244 -37.78 -35.38 53.34
CA VAL A 244 -39.19 -35.76 53.46
C VAL A 244 -39.48 -36.16 54.90
N THR A 245 -40.46 -35.50 55.52
CA THR A 245 -40.91 -35.73 56.89
C THR A 245 -42.38 -36.10 56.92
N ALA A 246 -42.79 -36.88 57.92
CA ALA A 246 -44.20 -37.21 58.14
C ALA A 246 -44.49 -37.41 59.63
N ALA A 247 -45.75 -37.29 60.03
CA ALA A 247 -46.23 -37.61 61.37
C ALA A 247 -47.63 -38.25 61.32
N VAL A 248 -47.99 -39.00 62.36
CA VAL A 248 -49.26 -39.74 62.44
C VAL A 248 -49.86 -39.59 63.83
N CYS A 249 -51.18 -39.36 63.90
CA CYS A 249 -51.97 -39.41 65.14
C CYS A 249 -53.36 -40.01 64.90
N SER A 250 -54.05 -40.37 65.99
CA SER A 250 -55.47 -40.73 66.02
C SER A 250 -56.09 -40.21 67.32
N GLN A 251 -57.39 -40.42 67.53
CA GLN A 251 -58.07 -40.04 68.79
C GLN A 251 -57.45 -40.72 70.04
N GLU A 252 -56.86 -41.91 69.89
CA GLU A 252 -56.26 -42.71 70.95
C GLU A 252 -54.72 -42.64 70.99
N VAL A 253 -54.08 -42.24 69.89
CA VAL A 253 -52.62 -42.25 69.73
C VAL A 253 -52.11 -40.82 69.51
N PRO A 254 -51.34 -40.25 70.47
CA PRO A 254 -50.77 -38.92 70.32
C PRO A 254 -49.77 -38.89 69.17
N GLU A 255 -49.57 -37.71 68.58
CA GLU A 255 -48.73 -37.52 67.41
C GLU A 255 -47.30 -38.02 67.61
N PHE A 256 -46.80 -38.77 66.62
CA PHE A 256 -45.40 -39.14 66.51
C PHE A 256 -44.91 -38.98 65.08
N SER A 257 -43.69 -38.45 64.93
CA SER A 257 -43.00 -38.37 63.65
C SER A 257 -42.56 -39.75 63.17
N LEU A 258 -42.59 -39.95 61.85
CA LEU A 258 -41.95 -41.07 61.16
C LEU A 258 -40.48 -40.75 60.92
N THR A 259 -39.65 -41.78 60.72
CA THR A 259 -38.24 -41.59 60.32
C THR A 259 -38.17 -40.85 58.99
N ALA A 260 -37.51 -39.69 58.99
CA ALA A 260 -37.37 -38.85 57.80
C ALA A 260 -36.54 -39.56 56.71
N VAL A 261 -36.90 -39.31 55.45
CA VAL A 261 -36.18 -39.83 54.27
C VAL A 261 -35.51 -38.66 53.57
N THR A 262 -34.22 -38.77 53.24
CA THR A 262 -33.48 -37.70 52.52
C THR A 262 -32.93 -38.23 51.21
N LEU A 263 -33.23 -37.54 50.12
CA LEU A 263 -32.69 -37.81 48.78
C LEU A 263 -31.76 -36.67 48.38
N LYS A 264 -30.62 -36.97 47.75
CA LYS A 264 -29.73 -35.94 47.15
C LYS A 264 -29.99 -35.87 45.65
N VAL A 265 -30.18 -34.65 45.14
CA VAL A 265 -30.39 -34.38 43.72
C VAL A 265 -29.06 -34.02 43.06
N PRO A 266 -28.45 -34.88 42.21
CA PRO A 266 -27.33 -34.47 41.37
C PRO A 266 -27.77 -33.37 40.40
N SER A 267 -26.95 -32.32 40.25
CA SER A 267 -27.24 -31.24 39.31
C SER A 267 -25.95 -30.55 38.86
N ALA A 268 -25.87 -30.14 37.60
CA ALA A 268 -24.69 -29.51 37.04
C ALA A 268 -25.06 -28.39 36.05
N PRO A 269 -24.27 -27.30 35.97
CA PRO A 269 -24.28 -26.44 34.80
C PRO A 269 -23.63 -27.18 33.62
N THR A 270 -24.00 -26.85 32.39
CA THR A 270 -23.27 -27.32 31.20
C THR A 270 -23.31 -26.31 30.06
N PHE A 271 -22.18 -26.18 29.37
CA PHE A 271 -21.98 -25.36 28.19
C PHE A 271 -21.66 -26.22 26.94
N ALA A 272 -22.00 -27.51 26.97
CA ALA A 272 -21.70 -28.45 25.88
C ALA A 272 -22.70 -28.43 24.71
N GLY A 273 -23.83 -27.72 24.85
CA GLY A 273 -24.84 -27.61 23.79
C GLY A 273 -24.40 -26.70 22.63
N GLY A 274 -25.02 -26.86 21.47
CA GLY A 274 -24.74 -26.07 20.26
C GLY A 274 -25.05 -24.58 20.37
N GLU A 275 -25.91 -24.17 21.31
CA GLU A 275 -26.16 -22.75 21.63
C GLU A 275 -25.07 -22.13 22.53
N THR A 276 -24.02 -22.88 22.85
CA THR A 276 -22.73 -22.32 23.27
C THR A 276 -21.77 -22.53 22.10
N GLU A 277 -21.36 -21.43 21.49
CA GLU A 277 -20.66 -21.39 20.20
C GLU A 277 -19.72 -20.19 20.11
N PHE A 278 -18.65 -20.37 19.36
CA PHE A 278 -17.75 -19.30 18.93
C PHE A 278 -17.92 -19.10 17.43
N ARG A 279 -17.95 -17.84 16.98
CA ARG A 279 -18.05 -17.46 15.58
C ARG A 279 -17.06 -16.35 15.27
N ALA A 280 -16.47 -16.41 14.08
CA ALA A 280 -15.70 -15.33 13.49
C ALA A 280 -16.37 -14.95 12.17
N GLU A 281 -16.69 -13.67 12.00
CA GLU A 281 -17.35 -13.13 10.80
C GLU A 281 -16.34 -12.89 9.69
N CYS A 282 -15.84 -14.00 9.15
CA CYS A 282 -14.89 -14.07 8.04
C CYS A 282 -15.01 -15.41 7.31
N GLU A 283 -14.59 -15.44 6.06
CA GLU A 283 -14.37 -16.69 5.32
C GLU A 283 -13.18 -17.46 5.92
N ASP A 284 -12.85 -18.63 5.37
CA ASP A 284 -11.69 -19.42 5.84
C ASP A 284 -10.35 -18.82 5.40
N GLU A 285 -10.39 -17.92 4.42
CA GLU A 285 -9.30 -17.02 4.05
C GLU A 285 -9.57 -15.59 4.55
N VAL A 286 -8.52 -14.88 4.96
CA VAL A 286 -8.59 -13.46 5.37
C VAL A 286 -7.47 -12.64 4.75
N VAL A 287 -7.71 -11.38 4.40
CA VAL A 287 -6.67 -10.47 3.87
C VAL A 287 -6.12 -9.54 4.97
N PRO A 288 -4.83 -9.15 4.95
CA PRO A 288 -4.30 -8.17 5.89
C PRO A 288 -5.04 -6.83 5.80
N GLY A 289 -5.29 -6.20 6.96
CA GLY A 289 -6.18 -5.05 7.09
C GLY A 289 -7.68 -5.38 7.21
N GLN A 290 -8.10 -6.62 6.95
CA GLN A 290 -9.50 -7.03 7.12
C GLN A 290 -9.92 -6.98 8.59
N ARG A 291 -11.12 -6.44 8.84
CA ARG A 291 -11.79 -6.50 10.15
C ARG A 291 -12.48 -7.85 10.31
N VAL A 292 -12.22 -8.53 11.41
CA VAL A 292 -12.85 -9.80 11.81
C VAL A 292 -13.61 -9.56 13.11
N ALA A 293 -14.93 -9.72 13.08
CA ALA A 293 -15.74 -9.71 14.30
C ALA A 293 -15.72 -11.10 14.95
N LEU A 294 -15.38 -11.17 16.23
CA LEU A 294 -15.24 -12.40 17.01
C LEU A 294 -16.30 -12.42 18.10
N THR A 295 -17.22 -13.39 18.03
CA THR A 295 -18.40 -13.49 18.90
C THR A 295 -18.41 -14.83 19.63
N LEU A 296 -18.41 -14.79 20.96
CA LEU A 296 -18.54 -15.95 21.84
C LEU A 296 -19.88 -15.90 22.57
N ARG A 297 -20.74 -16.87 22.26
CA ARG A 297 -22.04 -17.08 22.91
C ARG A 297 -21.95 -18.24 23.88
N ALA A 298 -22.39 -18.05 25.12
CA ALA A 298 -22.40 -19.07 26.15
C ALA A 298 -23.80 -19.21 26.78
N ARG A 299 -24.36 -20.42 26.73
CA ARG A 299 -25.66 -20.77 27.32
C ARG A 299 -25.50 -21.90 28.34
N ASN A 300 -25.92 -21.66 29.58
CA ASN A 300 -25.99 -22.73 30.57
C ASN A 300 -27.21 -23.61 30.28
N GLY A 301 -26.99 -24.70 29.54
CA GLY A 301 -27.97 -25.75 29.26
C GLY A 301 -28.13 -26.79 30.38
N GLY A 302 -27.50 -26.57 31.54
CA GLY A 302 -27.59 -27.45 32.70
C GLY A 302 -28.77 -27.14 33.62
N THR A 303 -28.75 -27.74 34.81
CA THR A 303 -29.82 -27.63 35.83
C THR A 303 -29.38 -26.95 37.13
N ALA A 304 -28.08 -26.67 37.29
CA ALA A 304 -27.53 -25.85 38.38
C ALA A 304 -26.98 -24.52 37.86
N ILE A 305 -26.82 -23.54 38.75
CA ILE A 305 -26.23 -22.23 38.44
C ILE A 305 -24.75 -22.41 38.09
N ALA A 306 -24.33 -21.91 36.94
CA ALA A 306 -22.91 -21.81 36.61
C ALA A 306 -22.34 -20.63 37.40
N ARG A 307 -21.50 -20.92 38.40
CA ARG A 307 -20.89 -19.88 39.25
C ARG A 307 -19.62 -19.32 38.62
N GLN A 308 -19.38 -18.02 38.82
CA GLN A 308 -18.16 -17.33 38.39
C GLN A 308 -17.79 -17.51 36.90
N VAL A 309 -18.79 -17.44 36.02
CA VAL A 309 -18.60 -17.56 34.56
C VAL A 309 -17.68 -16.45 34.04
N ARG A 310 -16.68 -16.87 33.27
CA ARG A 310 -15.74 -16.04 32.52
C ARG A 310 -15.77 -16.45 31.06
N LEU A 311 -15.63 -15.47 30.18
CA LEU A 311 -15.55 -15.66 28.74
C LEU A 311 -14.27 -14.99 28.25
N ALA A 312 -13.47 -15.69 27.48
CA ALA A 312 -12.28 -15.15 26.82
C ALA A 312 -12.41 -15.36 25.32
N VAL A 313 -12.17 -14.32 24.54
CA VAL A 313 -11.89 -14.39 23.10
C VAL A 313 -10.39 -14.18 22.95
N GLU A 314 -9.71 -15.12 22.32
CA GLU A 314 -8.25 -15.15 22.26
C GLU A 314 -7.78 -14.34 21.04
N LEU A 315 -6.78 -13.49 21.25
CA LEU A 315 -6.21 -12.59 20.25
C LEU A 315 -4.77 -13.07 19.96
N PRO A 316 -4.57 -13.97 18.98
CA PRO A 316 -3.25 -14.46 18.61
C PRO A 316 -2.41 -13.38 17.93
N ASP A 317 -1.11 -13.64 17.82
CA ASP A 317 -0.24 -12.93 16.89
C ASP A 317 -0.87 -12.95 15.48
N GLY A 318 -0.81 -11.82 14.78
CA GLY A 318 -1.52 -11.62 13.51
C GLY A 318 -2.89 -10.96 13.63
N LEU A 319 -3.47 -10.81 14.84
CA LEU A 319 -4.67 -10.00 15.09
C LEU A 319 -4.40 -8.79 16.00
N VAL A 320 -4.74 -7.59 15.52
CA VAL A 320 -4.70 -6.34 16.28
C VAL A 320 -6.11 -6.00 16.77
N TYR A 321 -6.29 -5.87 18.08
CA TYR A 321 -7.57 -5.49 18.68
C TYR A 321 -8.01 -4.07 18.26
N VAL A 322 -9.32 -3.87 18.03
CA VAL A 322 -9.90 -2.54 17.73
C VAL A 322 -10.54 -1.92 18.99
N PRO A 323 -9.98 -0.84 19.56
CA PRO A 323 -10.55 -0.14 20.71
C PRO A 323 -12.03 0.24 20.53
N GLY A 324 -12.79 0.20 21.63
CA GLY A 324 -14.22 0.51 21.67
C GLY A 324 -15.15 -0.54 21.04
N SER A 325 -14.61 -1.57 20.39
CA SER A 325 -15.43 -2.58 19.69
C SER A 325 -16.12 -3.59 20.62
N ARG A 326 -15.87 -3.56 21.93
CA ARG A 326 -16.28 -4.62 22.86
C ARG A 326 -17.75 -4.48 23.22
N SER A 327 -18.47 -5.59 23.23
CA SER A 327 -19.87 -5.61 23.66
C SER A 327 -20.24 -6.85 24.45
N VAL A 328 -21.30 -6.72 25.26
CA VAL A 328 -21.95 -7.79 26.02
C VAL A 328 -23.45 -7.71 25.74
N ASN A 329 -24.02 -8.76 25.16
CA ASN A 329 -25.41 -8.82 24.68
C ASN A 329 -25.78 -7.63 23.76
N GLY A 330 -24.85 -7.18 22.93
CA GLY A 330 -25.01 -6.03 22.02
C GLY A 330 -24.89 -4.64 22.66
N ALA A 331 -24.75 -4.54 23.99
CA ALA A 331 -24.44 -3.28 24.66
C ALA A 331 -22.91 -3.05 24.72
N PRO A 332 -22.39 -1.84 24.43
CA PRO A 332 -20.96 -1.54 24.54
C PRO A 332 -20.41 -1.83 25.94
N ALA A 333 -19.18 -2.34 25.99
CA ALA A 333 -18.46 -2.66 27.22
C ALA A 333 -17.14 -1.90 27.29
N ALA A 334 -16.76 -1.43 28.48
CA ALA A 334 -15.49 -0.71 28.67
C ALA A 334 -14.28 -1.62 28.39
N ASP A 335 -13.27 -1.05 27.73
CA ASP A 335 -12.03 -1.73 27.38
C ASP A 335 -11.15 -2.05 28.60
N ARG A 336 -10.13 -2.87 28.39
CA ARG A 336 -9.16 -3.28 29.40
C ARG A 336 -7.76 -3.26 28.81
N GLU A 337 -6.93 -2.37 29.33
CA GLU A 337 -5.55 -2.12 28.88
C GLU A 337 -4.70 -3.39 28.77
N THR A 338 -4.89 -4.36 29.67
CA THR A 338 -4.09 -5.58 29.73
C THR A 338 -4.75 -6.82 29.14
N ASP A 339 -6.06 -6.79 28.85
CA ASP A 339 -6.81 -7.98 28.39
C ASP A 339 -8.17 -7.58 27.79
N SER A 340 -8.16 -7.26 26.49
CA SER A 340 -9.38 -7.00 25.72
C SER A 340 -10.19 -8.27 25.41
N GLY A 341 -9.60 -9.45 25.56
CA GLY A 341 -10.26 -10.73 25.34
C GLY A 341 -11.20 -11.14 26.49
N ALA A 342 -10.90 -10.74 27.74
CA ALA A 342 -11.59 -11.25 28.93
C ALA A 342 -12.83 -10.44 29.38
N PHE A 343 -13.95 -11.13 29.41
CA PHE A 343 -15.25 -10.69 29.91
C PHE A 343 -15.61 -11.44 31.20
N LEU A 344 -16.10 -10.70 32.20
CA LEU A 344 -16.57 -11.25 33.48
C LEU A 344 -18.09 -11.25 33.49
N VAL A 345 -18.70 -12.43 33.56
CA VAL A 345 -20.17 -12.59 33.51
C VAL A 345 -20.77 -12.74 34.91
N GLY A 346 -20.08 -13.46 35.80
CA GLY A 346 -20.62 -13.79 37.13
C GLY A 346 -21.48 -15.05 37.08
N ASP A 347 -22.63 -15.07 37.76
CA ASP A 347 -23.43 -16.29 37.92
C ASP A 347 -24.50 -16.43 36.84
N LEU A 348 -24.45 -17.50 36.04
CA LEU A 348 -25.38 -17.77 34.94
C LEU A 348 -26.36 -18.91 35.29
N VAL A 349 -27.61 -18.54 35.52
CA VAL A 349 -28.75 -19.43 35.82
C VAL A 349 -29.07 -20.35 34.63
N PRO A 350 -29.50 -21.62 34.84
CA PRO A 350 -30.03 -22.50 33.81
C PRO A 350 -30.95 -21.85 32.78
N GLY A 351 -30.79 -22.27 31.53
CA GLY A 351 -31.54 -21.80 30.37
C GLY A 351 -31.12 -20.43 29.84
N ARG A 352 -30.42 -19.60 30.64
CA ARG A 352 -29.93 -18.28 30.23
C ARG A 352 -28.67 -18.38 29.39
N SER A 353 -28.53 -17.42 28.48
CA SER A 353 -27.36 -17.18 27.66
C SER A 353 -26.79 -15.78 27.90
N VAL A 354 -25.53 -15.63 27.59
CA VAL A 354 -24.80 -14.38 27.44
C VAL A 354 -24.00 -14.45 26.14
N GLU A 355 -23.86 -13.32 25.47
CA GLU A 355 -23.12 -13.19 24.22
C GLU A 355 -22.10 -12.05 24.41
N VAL A 356 -20.85 -12.28 24.00
CA VAL A 356 -19.79 -11.26 24.04
C VAL A 356 -19.14 -11.18 22.67
N ALA A 357 -18.82 -9.97 22.22
CA ALA A 357 -18.18 -9.76 20.93
C ALA A 357 -17.09 -8.68 21.01
N LEU A 358 -16.10 -8.82 20.13
CA LEU A 358 -15.10 -7.80 19.85
C LEU A 358 -14.73 -7.83 18.36
N THR A 359 -13.94 -6.86 17.89
CA THR A 359 -13.40 -6.81 16.54
C THR A 359 -11.88 -6.75 16.63
N ALA A 360 -11.23 -7.50 15.74
CA ALA A 360 -9.81 -7.38 15.48
C ALA A 360 -9.60 -7.01 14.00
N VAL A 361 -8.40 -6.54 13.67
CA VAL A 361 -7.91 -6.32 12.32
C VAL A 361 -6.76 -7.30 12.07
N VAL A 362 -6.75 -7.97 10.93
CA VAL A 362 -5.59 -8.78 10.51
C VAL A 362 -4.39 -7.85 10.33
N ALA A 363 -3.31 -8.11 11.05
CA ALA A 363 -2.12 -7.27 11.09
C ALA A 363 -1.51 -7.07 9.69
N VAL A 364 -0.83 -5.95 9.47
CA VAL A 364 -0.05 -5.68 8.25
C VAL A 364 1.40 -5.39 8.65
N PRO A 365 2.41 -6.01 8.01
CA PRO A 365 2.30 -7.08 7.02
C PRO A 365 1.95 -8.44 7.65
N GLN A 366 1.44 -9.36 6.82
CA GLN A 366 1.33 -10.78 7.15
C GLN A 366 1.65 -11.65 5.91
N PRO A 367 2.37 -12.78 6.05
CA PRO A 367 2.72 -13.66 4.94
C PRO A 367 1.51 -14.33 4.29
N ASP A 368 1.60 -14.59 2.99
CA ASP A 368 0.64 -15.47 2.31
C ASP A 368 0.72 -16.90 2.88
N GLY A 369 -0.43 -17.54 3.08
CA GLY A 369 -0.53 -18.87 3.68
C GLY A 369 -0.31 -18.93 5.20
N HIS A 370 -0.17 -17.80 5.91
CA HIS A 370 -0.03 -17.82 7.37
C HIS A 370 -1.34 -18.26 8.06
N GLU A 371 -1.26 -19.25 8.96
CA GLU A 371 -2.41 -19.75 9.71
C GLU A 371 -2.60 -18.99 11.04
N ILE A 372 -3.72 -18.29 11.19
CA ILE A 372 -4.10 -17.56 12.41
C ILE A 372 -5.09 -18.41 13.23
N PRO A 373 -4.74 -18.88 14.44
CA PRO A 373 -5.60 -19.69 15.29
C PRO A 373 -6.54 -18.83 16.15
N LEU A 374 -7.81 -18.73 15.74
CA LEU A 374 -8.86 -18.02 16.47
C LEU A 374 -9.36 -18.91 17.63
N GLY A 375 -8.97 -18.56 18.86
CA GLY A 375 -9.38 -19.27 20.08
C GLY A 375 -10.50 -18.57 20.84
N ALA A 376 -11.27 -19.34 21.60
CA ALA A 376 -12.24 -18.82 22.56
C ALA A 376 -12.49 -19.82 23.71
N THR A 377 -12.66 -19.30 24.93
CA THR A 377 -12.76 -20.13 26.14
C THR A 377 -13.91 -19.67 27.05
N VAL A 378 -14.72 -20.64 27.50
CA VAL A 378 -15.80 -20.49 28.48
C VAL A 378 -15.40 -21.22 29.76
N GLU A 379 -15.23 -20.49 30.86
CA GLU A 379 -14.84 -21.04 32.17
C GLU A 379 -15.92 -20.79 33.23
N TRP A 380 -16.09 -21.75 34.13
CA TRP A 380 -16.97 -21.66 35.31
C TRP A 380 -16.40 -22.48 36.47
N SER A 381 -16.92 -22.31 37.68
CA SER A 381 -16.35 -22.90 38.91
C SER A 381 -16.23 -24.44 38.97
N LYS A 382 -16.74 -25.16 37.97
CA LYS A 382 -16.70 -26.64 37.86
C LYS A 382 -16.21 -27.14 36.49
N GLY A 383 -15.67 -26.29 35.62
CA GLY A 383 -15.16 -26.74 34.32
C GLY A 383 -14.83 -25.64 33.31
N ARG A 384 -14.38 -26.07 32.13
CA ARG A 384 -14.10 -25.22 30.96
C ARG A 384 -14.57 -25.85 29.66
N ARG A 385 -14.88 -25.04 28.66
CA ARG A 385 -15.01 -25.42 27.25
C ARG A 385 -14.15 -24.47 26.42
N HIS A 386 -13.38 -25.01 25.49
CA HIS A 386 -12.58 -24.25 24.53
C HIS A 386 -13.16 -24.44 23.12
N PHE A 387 -12.86 -23.49 22.23
CA PHE A 387 -13.22 -23.44 20.83
C PHE A 387 -12.00 -22.97 20.05
N GLU A 388 -11.76 -23.59 18.90
CA GLU A 388 -10.65 -23.28 17.99
C GLU A 388 -11.18 -23.21 16.54
N ARG A 389 -10.72 -22.24 15.76
CA ARG A 389 -10.88 -22.14 14.30
C ARG A 389 -9.61 -21.54 13.72
N THR A 390 -8.98 -22.19 12.75
CA THR A 390 -7.92 -21.55 11.95
C THR A 390 -8.53 -20.76 10.80
N VAL A 391 -7.94 -19.62 10.46
CA VAL A 391 -8.11 -18.94 9.16
C VAL A 391 -6.76 -18.72 8.51
N THR A 392 -6.70 -18.77 7.18
CA THR A 392 -5.46 -18.62 6.41
C THR A 392 -5.35 -17.21 5.86
N VAL A 393 -4.21 -16.55 6.02
CA VAL A 393 -3.96 -15.25 5.42
C VAL A 393 -3.74 -15.41 3.92
N ARG A 394 -4.51 -14.66 3.12
CA ARG A 394 -4.28 -14.45 1.69
C ARG A 394 -3.57 -13.10 1.52
N SER A 395 -2.36 -13.10 0.98
CA SER A 395 -1.48 -11.92 0.92
C SER A 395 -0.67 -11.89 -0.38
N ALA A 396 -0.19 -10.70 -0.77
CA ALA A 396 0.77 -10.57 -1.87
C ALA A 396 1.59 -9.27 -1.71
N PRO A 397 2.86 -9.23 -2.15
CA PRO A 397 3.55 -7.98 -2.43
C PRO A 397 2.97 -7.33 -3.69
N LEU A 398 3.07 -6.00 -3.82
CA LEU A 398 2.57 -5.28 -4.99
C LEU A 398 3.46 -4.07 -5.29
N PHE A 399 3.86 -3.92 -6.55
CA PHE A 399 4.74 -2.83 -7.00
C PHE A 399 4.11 -2.07 -8.19
N PRO A 400 3.15 -1.16 -7.96
CA PRO A 400 2.53 -0.41 -9.04
C PRO A 400 3.51 0.62 -9.63
N ALA A 401 3.56 0.73 -10.96
CA ALA A 401 4.46 1.65 -11.68
C ALA A 401 4.21 3.15 -11.39
N ALA A 402 3.11 3.51 -10.72
CA ALA A 402 2.85 4.87 -10.24
C ALA A 402 3.69 5.27 -9.00
N PHE A 403 4.29 4.28 -8.32
CA PHE A 403 5.13 4.45 -7.11
C PHE A 403 6.48 3.72 -7.23
N ASN A 404 6.75 3.14 -8.40
CA ASN A 404 7.92 2.33 -8.69
C ASN A 404 8.42 2.73 -10.08
N ASP A 405 9.36 3.68 -10.13
CA ASP A 405 9.83 4.30 -11.37
C ASP A 405 11.33 4.64 -11.34
N VAL A 406 11.83 5.18 -12.47
CA VAL A 406 13.25 5.56 -12.65
C VAL A 406 13.33 7.04 -13.05
N VAL A 407 13.56 7.90 -12.06
CA VAL A 407 13.66 9.35 -12.23
C VAL A 407 15.09 9.74 -12.63
N ARG A 408 15.26 10.40 -13.77
CA ARG A 408 16.58 10.90 -14.21
C ARG A 408 16.94 12.19 -13.46
N GLU A 409 17.97 12.14 -12.61
CA GLU A 409 18.53 13.33 -11.92
C GLU A 409 19.39 14.19 -12.87
N SER A 410 20.20 13.53 -13.69
CA SER A 410 21.17 14.21 -14.57
C SER A 410 20.53 14.83 -15.82
N ALA A 411 21.25 15.75 -16.46
CA ALA A 411 20.77 16.43 -17.66
C ALA A 411 20.44 15.43 -18.79
N ARG A 412 19.35 15.68 -19.54
CA ARG A 412 18.95 14.81 -20.66
C ARG A 412 20.02 14.71 -21.76
N ARG A 413 20.88 15.73 -21.90
CA ARG A 413 22.02 15.75 -22.81
C ARG A 413 23.33 15.85 -22.01
N LEU A 414 24.29 14.95 -22.25
CA LEU A 414 25.55 14.78 -21.50
C LEU A 414 26.77 14.79 -22.44
N GLU A 415 27.94 15.29 -22.03
CA GLU A 415 29.19 15.12 -22.78
C GLU A 415 29.89 13.78 -22.41
N PRO A 416 30.66 13.14 -23.32
CA PRO A 416 31.48 11.97 -23.01
C PRO A 416 32.42 12.17 -21.81
N GLY A 417 32.34 11.26 -20.84
CA GLY A 417 32.98 11.37 -19.53
C GLY A 417 32.09 11.84 -18.38
N ASP A 418 30.89 12.39 -18.65
CA ASP A 418 29.92 12.81 -17.62
C ASP A 418 29.32 11.63 -16.85
N ALA A 419 28.70 11.93 -15.71
CA ALA A 419 27.90 10.99 -14.93
C ALA A 419 26.44 10.97 -15.40
N ALA A 420 25.98 9.85 -15.95
CA ALA A 420 24.57 9.54 -16.10
C ALA A 420 24.04 9.07 -14.74
N VAL A 421 23.26 9.94 -14.09
CA VAL A 421 22.64 9.69 -12.78
C VAL A 421 21.13 9.61 -12.91
N ALA A 422 20.54 8.60 -12.26
CA ALA A 422 19.12 8.40 -12.08
C ALA A 422 18.83 7.79 -10.71
N THR A 423 17.61 7.94 -10.21
CA THR A 423 17.17 7.40 -8.92
C THR A 423 15.97 6.50 -9.15
N VAL A 424 16.04 5.30 -8.59
CA VAL A 424 15.01 4.26 -8.66
C VAL A 424 14.20 4.30 -7.36
N HIS A 425 12.91 4.56 -7.47
CA HIS A 425 11.99 4.47 -6.34
C HIS A 425 11.38 3.07 -6.29
N LEU A 426 11.34 2.46 -5.09
CA LEU A 426 10.80 1.13 -4.84
C LEU A 426 9.85 1.18 -3.66
N ALA A 427 8.56 0.94 -3.90
CA ALA A 427 7.51 0.96 -2.89
C ALA A 427 6.66 -0.32 -3.01
N ASN A 428 6.77 -1.20 -2.01
CA ASN A 428 5.82 -2.29 -1.82
C ASN A 428 4.53 -1.70 -1.24
N LEU A 429 3.46 -1.76 -2.02
CA LEU A 429 2.09 -1.36 -1.64
C LEU A 429 1.16 -2.58 -1.51
N GLY A 430 1.73 -3.78 -1.43
CA GLY A 430 1.01 -5.01 -1.12
C GLY A 430 0.79 -5.20 0.37
N THR A 431 0.36 -6.40 0.74
CA THR A 431 0.09 -6.80 2.14
C THR A 431 1.15 -7.76 2.71
N ASP A 432 1.96 -8.38 1.84
CA ASP A 432 3.06 -9.27 2.19
C ASP A 432 4.42 -8.57 2.01
N VAL A 433 5.42 -9.03 2.77
CA VAL A 433 6.83 -8.65 2.63
C VAL A 433 7.41 -9.34 1.40
N ALA A 434 7.85 -8.59 0.39
CA ALA A 434 8.60 -9.20 -0.71
C ALA A 434 9.94 -9.73 -0.19
N THR A 435 10.30 -10.95 -0.59
CA THR A 435 11.52 -11.66 -0.14
C THR A 435 12.43 -12.02 -1.32
N ASP A 436 13.72 -12.27 -1.03
CA ASP A 436 14.81 -12.37 -2.03
C ASP A 436 14.75 -11.24 -3.07
N VAL A 437 14.53 -10.02 -2.58
CA VAL A 437 14.36 -8.85 -3.43
C VAL A 437 15.70 -8.50 -4.07
N ARG A 438 15.72 -8.41 -5.40
CA ARG A 438 16.88 -8.03 -6.19
C ARG A 438 16.51 -6.95 -7.21
N LEU A 439 17.18 -5.80 -7.10
CA LEU A 439 17.12 -4.74 -8.11
C LEU A 439 18.18 -5.06 -9.16
N VAL A 440 17.74 -5.36 -10.39
CA VAL A 440 18.63 -5.64 -11.52
C VAL A 440 18.71 -4.39 -12.39
N LEU A 441 19.91 -3.83 -12.49
CA LEU A 441 20.21 -2.66 -13.29
C LEU A 441 20.83 -3.09 -14.63
N ASP A 442 20.32 -2.52 -15.72
CA ASP A 442 20.84 -2.71 -17.08
C ASP A 442 21.26 -1.35 -17.65
N ALA A 443 22.39 -1.31 -18.34
CA ALA A 443 23.00 -0.08 -18.84
C ALA A 443 23.39 -0.26 -20.31
N ASP A 444 22.85 0.61 -21.18
CA ASP A 444 23.16 0.56 -22.61
C ASP A 444 24.67 0.73 -22.87
N ALA A 445 25.18 0.05 -23.90
CA ALA A 445 26.60 0.00 -24.21
C ALA A 445 27.22 1.41 -24.35
N GLY A 446 28.31 1.64 -23.60
CA GLY A 446 28.95 2.95 -23.47
C GLY A 446 28.57 3.73 -22.21
N LEU A 447 27.83 3.12 -21.28
CA LEU A 447 27.76 3.52 -19.88
C LEU A 447 28.64 2.59 -19.02
N ASP A 448 29.80 3.09 -18.60
CA ASP A 448 30.83 2.34 -17.87
C ASP A 448 30.74 2.56 -16.35
N GLY A 449 31.19 1.55 -15.58
CA GLY A 449 31.44 1.72 -14.14
C GLY A 449 30.19 1.98 -13.29
N LEU A 450 29.10 1.27 -13.60
CA LEU A 450 27.81 1.31 -12.92
C LEU A 450 27.95 1.13 -11.39
N ARG A 451 27.31 2.03 -10.63
CA ARG A 451 27.25 2.07 -9.17
C ARG A 451 25.82 2.30 -8.70
N ALA A 452 25.53 1.87 -7.47
CA ALA A 452 24.28 2.15 -6.79
C ALA A 452 24.52 2.53 -5.33
N SER A 453 23.63 3.33 -4.77
CA SER A 453 23.72 3.86 -3.41
C SER A 453 22.34 4.09 -2.81
N GLU A 454 22.23 3.96 -1.49
CA GLU A 454 21.00 4.23 -0.72
C GLU A 454 21.39 5.12 0.47
N GLY A 455 21.03 6.41 0.39
CA GLY A 455 21.69 7.44 1.20
C GLY A 455 23.20 7.44 0.97
N ASP A 456 23.98 7.55 2.05
CA ASP A 456 25.46 7.50 2.01
C ASP A 456 26.05 6.08 1.80
N LYS A 457 25.21 5.04 1.70
CA LYS A 457 25.66 3.64 1.63
C LYS A 457 25.75 3.16 0.18
N GLU A 458 26.96 2.94 -0.31
CA GLU A 458 27.20 2.25 -1.59
C GLU A 458 26.70 0.79 -1.51
N LEU A 459 25.97 0.35 -2.53
CA LEU A 459 25.39 -0.99 -2.64
C LEU A 459 26.20 -1.84 -3.64
N PRO A 460 26.55 -3.10 -3.30
CA PRO A 460 27.36 -3.93 -4.18
C PRO A 460 26.55 -4.40 -5.40
N VAL A 461 26.86 -3.82 -6.56
CA VAL A 461 26.39 -4.29 -7.88
C VAL A 461 27.19 -5.53 -8.28
N ARG A 462 26.52 -6.61 -8.69
CA ARG A 462 27.15 -7.85 -9.20
C ARG A 462 27.40 -7.78 -10.71
N ASP A 463 28.18 -8.74 -11.23
CA ASP A 463 28.51 -8.87 -12.66
C ASP A 463 27.27 -9.00 -13.58
N ASP A 464 26.13 -9.43 -13.05
CA ASP A 464 24.82 -9.53 -13.74
C ASP A 464 23.92 -8.30 -13.54
N GLY A 465 24.48 -7.19 -13.01
CA GLY A 465 23.75 -5.96 -12.70
C GLY A 465 22.85 -6.06 -11.45
N ALA A 466 22.82 -7.20 -10.77
CA ALA A 466 21.92 -7.41 -9.63
C ALA A 466 22.48 -6.84 -8.32
N ILE A 467 21.62 -6.13 -7.60
CA ILE A 467 21.82 -5.64 -6.23
C ILE A 467 20.89 -6.43 -5.31
N GLN A 468 21.44 -7.04 -4.27
CA GLN A 468 20.65 -7.71 -3.24
C GLN A 468 20.04 -6.65 -2.30
N LEU A 469 18.70 -6.63 -2.21
CA LEU A 469 17.95 -5.79 -1.27
C LEU A 469 17.33 -6.60 -0.12
N ASP A 470 17.30 -7.93 -0.26
CA ASP A 470 16.78 -8.96 0.65
C ASP A 470 15.26 -8.90 0.87
N THR A 471 14.74 -7.83 1.48
CA THR A 471 13.30 -7.66 1.72
C THR A 471 12.79 -6.25 1.39
N LEU A 472 11.50 -6.17 1.06
CA LEU A 472 10.71 -4.93 0.99
C LEU A 472 9.41 -5.12 1.76
N GLU A 473 9.33 -4.52 2.95
CA GLU A 473 8.10 -4.49 3.75
C GLU A 473 7.09 -3.49 3.18
N PRO A 474 5.77 -3.79 3.21
CA PRO A 474 4.72 -2.84 2.91
C PRO A 474 4.89 -1.50 3.64
N GLY A 475 4.67 -0.40 2.93
CA GLY A 475 4.72 0.95 3.51
C GLY A 475 6.13 1.45 3.89
N ARG A 476 7.20 0.69 3.63
CA ARG A 476 8.59 1.14 3.79
C ARG A 476 9.27 1.31 2.42
N PRO A 477 9.08 2.47 1.75
CA PRO A 477 9.71 2.72 0.46
C PRO A 477 11.23 2.81 0.59
N ARG A 478 11.94 2.36 -0.45
CA ARG A 478 13.39 2.48 -0.61
C ARG A 478 13.69 3.28 -1.87
N THR A 479 14.83 3.97 -1.87
CA THR A 479 15.23 4.88 -2.96
C THR A 479 16.70 4.64 -3.26
N VAL A 480 16.98 4.09 -4.43
CA VAL A 480 18.32 3.67 -4.85
C VAL A 480 18.82 4.60 -5.94
N ARG A 481 19.85 5.40 -5.62
CA ARG A 481 20.51 6.33 -6.53
C ARG A 481 21.59 5.59 -7.33
N VAL A 482 21.48 5.63 -8.64
CA VAL A 482 22.28 4.89 -9.62
C VAL A 482 23.12 5.86 -10.45
N GLU A 483 24.41 5.58 -10.60
CA GLU A 483 25.35 6.36 -11.41
C GLU A 483 26.13 5.43 -12.35
N ALA A 484 26.27 5.83 -13.62
CA ALA A 484 27.24 5.28 -14.56
C ALA A 484 27.94 6.41 -15.32
N ARG A 485 29.15 6.17 -15.82
CA ARG A 485 29.92 7.18 -16.57
C ARG A 485 29.75 6.98 -18.08
N VAL A 486 29.46 8.05 -18.80
CA VAL A 486 29.48 8.01 -20.27
C VAL A 486 30.91 7.72 -20.73
N ALA A 487 31.09 6.72 -21.59
CA ALA A 487 32.39 6.34 -22.15
C ALA A 487 33.14 7.55 -22.74
N SER A 488 34.48 7.55 -22.68
CA SER A 488 35.31 8.72 -23.02
C SER A 488 35.26 9.13 -24.51
N THR A 489 34.74 8.26 -25.37
CA THR A 489 34.50 8.51 -26.80
C THR A 489 33.17 7.89 -27.21
N MET A 490 32.30 8.66 -27.87
CA MET A 490 31.01 8.20 -28.38
C MET A 490 30.53 9.09 -29.54
N GLU A 491 29.73 8.54 -30.45
CA GLU A 491 29.07 9.30 -31.52
C GLU A 491 28.07 10.32 -30.97
N ASP A 492 27.97 11.50 -31.61
CA ASP A 492 27.00 12.54 -31.24
C ASP A 492 25.55 12.06 -31.45
N GLU A 493 24.64 12.56 -30.63
CA GLU A 493 23.21 12.18 -30.60
C GLU A 493 22.91 10.70 -30.26
N THR A 494 23.92 9.88 -29.93
CA THR A 494 23.74 8.51 -29.41
C THR A 494 22.78 8.52 -28.22
N GLN A 495 21.77 7.65 -28.25
CA GLN A 495 20.88 7.43 -27.10
C GLN A 495 21.41 6.30 -26.23
N VAL A 496 21.54 6.58 -24.93
CA VAL A 496 21.88 5.58 -23.90
C VAL A 496 20.84 5.61 -22.78
N ARG A 497 20.64 4.47 -22.12
CA ARG A 497 19.63 4.30 -21.06
C ARG A 497 20.22 3.55 -19.87
N LEU A 498 19.86 4.02 -18.67
CA LEU A 498 19.90 3.24 -17.45
C LEU A 498 18.50 2.66 -17.21
N ARG A 499 18.40 1.35 -17.04
CA ARG A 499 17.15 0.61 -16.87
C ARG A 499 17.15 -0.11 -15.53
N ALA A 500 15.97 -0.30 -14.96
CA ALA A 500 15.80 -1.04 -13.71
C ALA A 500 14.64 -2.03 -13.82
N SER A 501 14.89 -3.26 -13.37
CA SER A 501 13.85 -4.27 -13.12
C SER A 501 13.99 -4.83 -11.71
N LEU A 502 12.86 -5.18 -11.08
CA LEU A 502 12.80 -5.78 -9.75
C LEU A 502 12.48 -7.27 -9.87
N ARG A 503 13.18 -8.10 -9.12
CA ARG A 503 12.88 -9.53 -8.96
C ARG A 503 12.63 -9.83 -7.49
N THR A 504 11.74 -10.77 -7.23
CA THR A 504 11.36 -11.22 -5.88
C THR A 504 11.13 -12.73 -5.90
N ALA A 505 10.98 -13.38 -4.74
CA ALA A 505 10.60 -14.79 -4.67
C ALA A 505 9.11 -15.03 -5.00
N GLN A 506 8.23 -14.04 -4.79
CA GLN A 506 6.78 -14.19 -4.92
C GLN A 506 6.19 -13.76 -6.27
N LEU A 507 6.88 -12.90 -7.03
CA LEU A 507 6.38 -12.28 -8.26
C LEU A 507 7.34 -12.47 -9.43
N ASP A 508 6.78 -12.58 -10.65
CA ASP A 508 7.53 -12.50 -11.91
C ASP A 508 8.32 -11.17 -12.00
N PRO A 509 9.41 -11.11 -12.82
CA PRO A 509 10.22 -9.90 -12.97
C PRO A 509 9.41 -8.67 -13.40
N ILE A 510 9.58 -7.58 -12.67
CA ILE A 510 8.83 -6.32 -12.83
C ILE A 510 9.74 -5.28 -13.46
N GLU A 511 9.38 -4.77 -14.64
CA GLU A 511 10.06 -3.61 -15.24
C GLU A 511 9.69 -2.33 -14.46
N ILE A 512 10.68 -1.67 -13.86
CA ILE A 512 10.50 -0.44 -13.06
C ILE A 512 10.62 0.79 -13.97
N GLY A 513 11.48 0.74 -14.99
CA GLY A 513 11.54 1.79 -16.02
C GLY A 513 12.95 2.04 -16.55
N SER A 514 13.14 3.19 -17.20
CA SER A 514 14.47 3.62 -17.64
C SER A 514 14.63 5.15 -17.73
N ALA A 515 15.79 5.62 -17.31
CA ALA A 515 16.27 6.97 -17.56
C ALA A 515 17.04 7.01 -18.88
N ALA A 516 16.52 7.75 -19.87
CA ALA A 516 17.15 7.92 -21.18
C ALA A 516 17.89 9.27 -21.30
N HIS A 517 19.06 9.22 -21.94
CA HIS A 517 19.96 10.34 -22.21
C HIS A 517 20.35 10.38 -23.69
N VAL A 518 20.84 11.54 -24.14
CA VAL A 518 21.35 11.78 -25.50
C VAL A 518 22.76 12.34 -25.37
N ILE A 519 23.75 11.76 -26.02
CA ILE A 519 25.13 12.25 -25.89
C ILE A 519 25.36 13.48 -26.78
N ALA A 520 26.10 14.45 -26.25
CA ALA A 520 26.64 15.61 -26.95
C ALA A 520 28.14 15.41 -27.17
N SER A 521 28.49 14.98 -28.37
CA SER A 521 29.88 14.67 -28.73
C SER A 521 30.34 15.50 -29.91
N ARG A 522 31.65 15.67 -30.09
CA ARG A 522 32.19 16.36 -31.28
C ARG A 522 33.66 16.04 -31.53
N PRO A 523 34.10 15.95 -32.80
CA PRO A 523 35.51 15.98 -33.14
C PRO A 523 36.11 17.35 -32.78
N ARG A 524 37.39 17.38 -32.40
CA ARG A 524 38.12 18.63 -32.08
C ARG A 524 39.52 18.60 -32.69
N PHE A 525 39.66 19.22 -33.86
CA PHE A 525 40.92 19.44 -34.55
C PHE A 525 41.45 20.86 -34.29
N SER A 526 42.76 21.08 -34.41
CA SER A 526 43.37 22.42 -34.30
C SER A 526 44.78 22.45 -34.90
N ALA A 527 45.27 23.62 -35.34
CA ALA A 527 46.63 23.79 -35.85
C ALA A 527 47.73 23.44 -34.83
N LYS A 528 47.42 23.49 -33.52
CA LYS A 528 48.33 23.06 -32.45
C LYS A 528 48.43 21.54 -32.31
N ALA A 529 47.51 20.78 -32.88
CA ALA A 529 47.46 19.31 -32.82
C ALA A 529 47.70 18.64 -34.18
N SER A 530 47.30 19.30 -35.26
CA SER A 530 47.45 18.87 -36.65
C SER A 530 48.45 19.78 -37.37
N LYS A 531 49.37 19.21 -38.17
CA LYS A 531 50.47 19.96 -38.79
C LYS A 531 50.78 19.51 -40.22
N LEU A 532 51.34 20.43 -41.00
CA LEU A 532 51.99 20.18 -42.29
C LEU A 532 53.45 20.64 -42.17
N GLU A 533 54.39 19.73 -42.38
CA GLU A 533 55.84 19.99 -42.27
C GLU A 533 56.59 19.35 -43.44
N LEU A 534 57.78 19.87 -43.79
CA LEU A 534 58.69 19.17 -44.70
C LEU A 534 59.27 17.92 -44.01
N ALA A 535 59.46 16.83 -44.75
CA ALA A 535 60.15 15.65 -44.26
C ALA A 535 61.67 15.82 -44.28
N ASP A 536 62.17 16.67 -45.17
CA ASP A 536 63.57 17.01 -45.40
C ASP A 536 63.74 18.53 -45.53
N ASN A 537 64.87 19.08 -45.06
CA ASN A 537 65.23 20.50 -45.23
C ASN A 537 66.03 20.72 -46.54
N GLU A 538 65.82 19.90 -47.56
CA GLU A 538 66.49 20.07 -48.85
C GLU A 538 65.89 21.23 -49.66
N VAL A 539 66.75 22.00 -50.32
CA VAL A 539 66.34 23.17 -51.10
C VAL A 539 65.80 22.72 -52.46
N LEU A 540 64.55 23.07 -52.75
CA LEU A 540 63.84 22.54 -53.91
C LEU A 540 64.33 23.20 -55.22
N ARG A 541 65.09 22.46 -56.02
CA ARG A 541 65.52 22.85 -57.38
C ARG A 541 64.40 22.63 -58.43
N PRO A 542 64.40 23.37 -59.55
CA PRO A 542 63.45 23.18 -60.64
C PRO A 542 63.32 21.72 -61.10
N ASN A 543 62.09 21.31 -61.44
CA ASN A 543 61.72 19.94 -61.82
C ASN A 543 61.95 18.84 -60.77
N ARG A 544 62.34 19.17 -59.53
CA ARG A 544 62.41 18.22 -58.40
C ARG A 544 61.13 18.22 -57.57
N THR A 545 61.03 17.21 -56.70
CA THR A 545 59.89 16.95 -55.81
C THR A 545 60.40 16.81 -54.38
N THR A 546 59.77 17.50 -53.42
CA THR A 546 60.00 17.33 -51.97
C THR A 546 58.82 16.57 -51.34
N THR A 547 59.07 15.94 -50.19
CA THR A 547 58.07 15.19 -49.43
C THR A 547 57.63 16.00 -48.20
N CYS A 548 56.33 16.22 -48.07
CA CYS A 548 55.73 16.89 -46.92
C CYS A 548 54.94 15.87 -46.08
N ARG A 549 55.00 16.00 -44.77
CA ARG A 549 54.28 15.16 -43.80
C ARG A 549 53.06 15.92 -43.28
N LEU A 550 51.88 15.36 -43.49
CA LEU A 550 50.60 15.92 -43.07
C LEU A 550 49.98 15.03 -41.99
N VAL A 551 49.93 15.53 -40.75
CA VAL A 551 49.37 14.81 -39.60
C VAL A 551 48.11 15.51 -39.12
N LEU A 552 47.00 14.78 -38.99
CA LEU A 552 45.78 15.26 -38.35
C LEU A 552 45.56 14.51 -37.03
N MET A 553 45.29 15.22 -35.94
CA MET A 553 44.99 14.66 -34.63
C MET A 553 43.60 15.12 -34.16
N ASN A 554 42.70 14.16 -33.89
CA ASN A 554 41.37 14.45 -33.37
C ASN A 554 41.38 14.39 -31.82
N LYS A 555 41.42 15.56 -31.16
CA LYS A 555 41.29 15.66 -29.70
C LYS A 555 39.84 15.84 -29.24
N GLY A 556 38.90 15.42 -30.07
CA GLY A 556 37.48 15.37 -29.74
C GLY A 556 37.07 14.02 -29.18
N THR A 557 35.77 13.90 -28.94
CA THR A 557 35.11 12.72 -28.34
C THR A 557 34.27 11.94 -29.35
N ASP A 558 34.04 12.51 -30.55
CA ASP A 558 33.41 11.90 -31.73
C ASP A 558 34.42 11.83 -32.90
N ALA A 559 34.18 10.93 -33.84
CA ALA A 559 35.00 10.75 -35.03
C ALA A 559 34.80 11.90 -36.04
N GLY A 560 35.88 12.42 -36.61
CA GLY A 560 35.80 13.35 -37.74
C GLY A 560 35.38 12.60 -39.00
N ARG A 561 34.27 13.01 -39.62
CA ARG A 561 33.66 12.36 -40.81
C ARG A 561 33.98 13.12 -42.09
N ASP A 562 34.43 12.39 -43.11
CA ASP A 562 34.91 12.91 -44.41
C ASP A 562 35.92 14.05 -44.25
N VAL A 563 36.97 13.81 -43.47
CA VAL A 563 37.99 14.82 -43.17
C VAL A 563 38.89 15.02 -44.40
N ARG A 564 38.86 16.23 -44.96
CA ARG A 564 39.64 16.63 -46.15
C ARG A 564 40.53 17.82 -45.83
N VAL A 565 41.75 17.81 -46.37
CA VAL A 565 42.72 18.91 -46.30
C VAL A 565 42.92 19.45 -47.70
N ARG A 566 42.40 20.65 -47.97
CA ARG A 566 42.68 21.38 -49.22
C ARG A 566 44.03 22.05 -49.10
N LEU A 567 44.98 21.66 -49.94
CA LEU A 567 46.26 22.37 -50.08
C LEU A 567 46.05 23.62 -50.94
N GLN A 568 46.60 24.74 -50.49
CA GLN A 568 46.78 25.94 -51.28
C GLN A 568 48.24 25.97 -51.71
N LEU A 569 48.48 25.75 -53.00
CA LEU A 569 49.79 25.76 -53.63
C LEU A 569 49.91 27.02 -54.49
N PRO A 570 51.07 27.69 -54.52
CA PRO A 570 51.36 28.73 -55.50
C PRO A 570 51.60 28.10 -56.88
N GLU A 571 51.59 28.89 -57.95
CA GLU A 571 51.51 28.38 -59.34
C GLU A 571 52.71 27.51 -59.77
N GLU A 572 53.84 27.70 -59.10
CA GLU A 572 55.11 26.99 -59.30
C GLU A 572 55.09 25.58 -58.70
N LEU A 573 54.19 25.28 -57.75
CA LEU A 573 54.09 23.98 -57.07
C LEU A 573 52.87 23.18 -57.52
N ARG A 574 53.08 21.90 -57.85
CA ARG A 574 52.01 20.94 -58.12
C ARG A 574 52.08 19.74 -57.19
N LEU A 575 50.91 19.30 -56.72
CA LEU A 575 50.75 18.03 -56.02
C LEU A 575 50.97 16.87 -57.01
N GLU A 576 52.02 16.10 -56.80
CA GLU A 576 52.40 14.96 -57.65
C GLU A 576 51.72 13.68 -57.18
N SER A 577 51.87 13.32 -55.89
CA SER A 577 51.24 12.13 -55.28
C SER A 577 50.92 12.33 -53.79
N VAL A 578 50.13 11.40 -53.24
CA VAL A 578 49.76 11.32 -51.82
C VAL A 578 49.90 9.86 -51.39
N GLU A 579 50.53 9.60 -50.25
CA GLU A 579 50.59 8.28 -49.58
C GLU A 579 49.88 8.34 -48.22
N GLY A 580 49.26 7.25 -47.77
CA GLY A 580 48.58 7.16 -46.46
C GLY A 580 47.16 7.76 -46.40
N ALA A 581 46.75 8.50 -47.43
CA ALA A 581 45.41 9.03 -47.63
C ALA A 581 45.05 9.01 -49.13
N SER A 582 43.76 9.19 -49.48
CA SER A 582 43.35 9.31 -50.87
C SER A 582 43.45 10.77 -51.37
N ARG A 583 43.43 10.96 -52.70
CA ARG A 583 43.60 12.26 -53.35
C ARG A 583 42.39 12.61 -54.22
N ASP A 584 41.88 13.83 -54.05
CA ASP A 584 40.83 14.43 -54.88
C ASP A 584 41.30 15.82 -55.36
N GLY A 585 41.91 15.87 -56.55
CA GLY A 585 42.50 17.09 -57.11
C GLY A 585 43.65 17.67 -56.26
N HIS A 586 43.35 18.71 -55.46
CA HIS A 586 44.22 19.35 -54.47
C HIS A 586 43.83 19.04 -53.00
N HIS A 587 42.86 18.16 -52.80
CA HIS A 587 42.43 17.70 -51.48
C HIS A 587 43.12 16.37 -51.13
N VAL A 588 43.68 16.30 -49.93
CA VAL A 588 44.05 15.04 -49.26
C VAL A 588 42.82 14.59 -48.45
N VAL A 589 42.35 13.38 -48.66
CA VAL A 589 41.11 12.86 -48.06
C VAL A 589 41.44 11.71 -47.11
N PHE A 590 41.23 11.93 -45.82
CA PHE A 590 41.46 10.94 -44.77
C PHE A 590 40.24 10.06 -44.49
N GLY A 591 39.05 10.44 -44.97
CA GLY A 591 37.81 9.73 -44.66
C GLY A 591 37.44 9.92 -43.19
N GLU A 592 37.52 8.86 -42.40
CA GLU A 592 37.20 8.90 -40.97
C GLU A 592 38.46 8.98 -40.08
N VAL A 593 38.42 9.87 -39.10
CA VAL A 593 39.46 10.05 -38.08
C VAL A 593 38.84 9.86 -36.70
N PRO A 594 39.01 8.68 -36.05
CA PRO A 594 38.41 8.38 -34.75
C PRO A 594 38.76 9.39 -33.65
N ALA A 595 37.95 9.42 -32.61
CA ALA A 595 38.20 10.23 -31.42
C ALA A 595 39.50 9.79 -30.70
N GLY A 596 40.33 10.75 -30.30
CA GLY A 596 41.63 10.52 -29.67
C GLY A 596 42.76 10.07 -30.61
N GLU A 597 42.46 9.69 -31.86
CA GLU A 597 43.45 9.18 -32.82
C GLU A 597 44.09 10.27 -33.71
N SER A 598 45.23 9.91 -34.31
CA SER A 598 45.86 10.65 -35.39
C SER A 598 45.98 9.85 -36.68
N ARG A 599 45.68 10.48 -37.82
CA ARG A 599 45.99 9.98 -39.16
C ARG A 599 47.15 10.78 -39.77
N GLU A 600 47.91 10.14 -40.64
CA GLU A 600 49.08 10.72 -41.31
C GLU A 600 49.05 10.41 -42.81
N ALA A 601 49.44 11.40 -43.61
CA ALA A 601 49.68 11.24 -45.04
C ALA A 601 51.03 11.88 -45.43
N LYS A 602 51.69 11.32 -46.44
CA LYS A 602 52.77 12.01 -47.15
C LYS A 602 52.22 12.68 -48.40
N VAL A 603 52.76 13.85 -48.71
CA VAL A 603 52.29 14.75 -49.74
C VAL A 603 53.50 15.17 -50.57
N HIS A 604 53.56 14.74 -51.83
CA HIS A 604 54.72 15.00 -52.69
C HIS A 604 54.46 16.22 -53.57
N LEU A 605 55.27 17.28 -53.39
CA LEU A 605 55.11 18.57 -54.06
C LEU A 605 56.27 18.81 -55.03
N ARG A 606 55.95 19.08 -56.29
CA ARG A 606 56.91 19.24 -57.39
C ARG A 606 56.96 20.68 -57.88
N LEU A 607 58.18 21.21 -58.05
CA LEU A 607 58.44 22.52 -58.64
C LEU A 607 58.45 22.40 -60.17
N VAL A 608 57.53 23.10 -60.86
CA VAL A 608 57.24 22.88 -62.29
C VAL A 608 57.59 24.05 -63.22
N THR A 609 58.07 25.16 -62.68
CA THR A 609 58.48 26.38 -63.41
C THR A 609 59.84 26.86 -62.96
N THR A 610 60.45 27.73 -63.76
CA THR A 610 61.62 28.53 -63.35
C THR A 610 61.19 29.65 -62.40
N ILE A 611 62.04 29.88 -61.39
CA ILE A 611 61.83 30.75 -60.22
C ILE A 611 62.98 31.75 -60.11
N THR A 612 62.84 32.76 -59.25
CA THR A 612 63.95 33.66 -58.92
C THR A 612 64.89 32.97 -57.93
N HIS A 613 66.19 33.22 -58.08
CA HIS A 613 67.19 32.75 -57.12
C HIS A 613 66.86 33.22 -55.69
N GLY A 614 66.60 32.26 -54.79
CA GLY A 614 66.34 32.50 -53.37
C GLY A 614 64.85 32.61 -52.97
N ASP A 615 63.90 32.37 -53.88
CA ASP A 615 62.47 32.44 -53.57
C ASP A 615 62.05 31.42 -52.49
N VAL A 616 61.09 31.81 -51.65
CA VAL A 616 60.51 30.97 -50.59
C VAL A 616 59.02 30.80 -50.88
N LEU A 617 58.62 29.60 -51.29
CA LEU A 617 57.25 29.28 -51.66
C LEU A 617 56.45 28.90 -50.42
N GLU A 618 55.26 29.48 -50.27
CA GLU A 618 54.40 29.28 -49.09
C GLU A 618 53.24 28.34 -49.41
N VAL A 619 53.13 27.26 -48.64
CA VAL A 619 52.09 26.24 -48.77
C VAL A 619 51.22 26.28 -47.52
N SER A 620 49.98 26.73 -47.68
CA SER A 620 48.97 26.69 -46.61
C SER A 620 47.99 25.53 -46.84
N ALA A 621 47.35 25.08 -45.76
CA ALA A 621 46.44 23.94 -45.81
C ALA A 621 45.18 24.24 -45.01
N ARG A 622 44.00 24.00 -45.60
CA ARG A 622 42.70 24.17 -44.92
C ARG A 622 42.03 22.82 -44.70
N VAL A 623 41.81 22.46 -43.45
CA VAL A 623 41.09 21.26 -43.03
C VAL A 623 39.59 21.55 -42.96
N ALA A 624 38.77 20.61 -43.41
CA ALA A 624 37.32 20.62 -43.32
C ALA A 624 36.78 19.18 -43.25
N GLY A 625 35.49 19.02 -42.95
CA GLY A 625 34.77 17.73 -42.98
C GLY A 625 33.29 17.95 -42.69
N ILE A 626 32.50 16.88 -42.63
CA ILE A 626 31.03 16.95 -42.46
C ILE A 626 30.66 17.51 -41.08
N ASN A 627 31.27 16.98 -40.01
CA ASN A 627 31.10 17.42 -38.62
C ASN A 627 32.31 18.23 -38.10
N VAL A 628 33.18 18.73 -39.00
CA VAL A 628 34.46 19.39 -38.63
C VAL A 628 34.45 20.88 -39.02
N VAL A 629 34.53 21.75 -38.01
CA VAL A 629 34.65 23.21 -38.20
C VAL A 629 35.89 23.55 -39.04
N PRO A 630 35.76 24.18 -40.22
CA PRO A 630 36.90 24.37 -41.12
C PRO A 630 37.93 25.38 -40.61
N PHE A 631 39.20 24.96 -40.51
CA PHE A 631 40.32 25.77 -40.01
C PHE A 631 41.56 25.64 -40.91
N ALA A 632 42.51 26.57 -40.77
CA ALA A 632 43.81 26.51 -41.45
C ALA A 632 44.88 25.90 -40.54
N LEU A 633 45.82 25.15 -41.13
CA LEU A 633 47.08 24.80 -40.49
C LEU A 633 48.07 25.97 -40.60
N ASP A 634 49.13 25.94 -39.79
CA ASP A 634 50.25 26.86 -39.94
C ASP A 634 50.89 26.71 -41.33
N THR A 635 51.36 27.82 -41.90
CA THR A 635 51.84 27.85 -43.29
C THR A 635 53.27 27.32 -43.38
N MET A 636 53.46 26.28 -44.19
CA MET A 636 54.74 25.65 -44.44
C MET A 636 55.51 26.46 -45.49
N ARG A 637 56.82 26.67 -45.28
CA ARG A 637 57.67 27.47 -46.17
C ARG A 637 58.72 26.58 -46.82
N VAL A 638 58.81 26.61 -48.14
CA VAL A 638 59.70 25.77 -48.96
C VAL A 638 60.75 26.66 -49.61
N ALA A 639 62.02 26.47 -49.24
CA ALA A 639 63.14 27.22 -49.83
C ALA A 639 63.51 26.65 -51.20
N THR A 640 63.89 27.52 -52.15
CA THR A 640 64.14 27.14 -53.55
C THR A 640 65.40 27.81 -54.13
N HIS A 641 65.96 27.25 -55.22
CA HIS A 641 67.25 27.69 -55.78
C HIS A 641 67.43 27.37 -57.26
N ALA A 642 68.09 28.27 -58.02
CA ALA A 642 68.42 28.12 -59.43
C ALA A 642 69.63 29.01 -59.83
N GLU A 643 70.38 28.62 -60.88
CA GLU A 643 71.68 29.22 -61.31
C GLU A 643 71.85 29.23 -62.86
N PRO A 644 72.30 30.34 -63.49
CA PRO A 644 72.63 30.40 -64.93
C PRO A 644 74.09 29.99 -65.26
N ASP A 645 74.33 29.50 -66.48
CA ASP A 645 75.68 29.18 -67.00
C ASP A 645 75.82 29.60 -68.48
N PHE A 646 76.98 30.14 -68.87
CA PHE A 646 77.34 30.47 -70.27
C PHE A 646 78.75 29.97 -70.67
N SER A 647 79.47 29.22 -69.83
CA SER A 647 80.90 28.94 -70.08
C SER A 647 81.19 27.94 -71.21
N HIS A 648 80.15 27.33 -71.79
CA HIS A 648 80.27 26.18 -72.70
C HIS A 648 79.87 26.51 -74.16
N ASP A 649 78.81 27.29 -74.37
CA ASP A 649 78.25 27.61 -75.69
C ASP A 649 78.49 29.10 -76.03
N VAL A 650 79.72 29.48 -76.45
CA VAL A 650 80.04 30.87 -76.87
C VAL A 650 81.11 30.93 -77.98
N THR A 651 80.93 31.79 -79.00
CA THR A 651 81.83 31.94 -80.17
C THR A 651 81.87 33.37 -80.73
N LEU A 652 83.01 33.79 -81.31
CA LEU A 652 83.17 35.05 -82.06
C LEU A 652 83.82 34.77 -83.42
N VAL A 653 83.19 35.19 -84.52
CA VAL A 653 83.58 34.85 -85.91
C VAL A 653 83.61 36.11 -86.79
N ALA A 654 84.56 36.16 -87.74
CA ALA A 654 84.71 37.22 -88.73
C ALA A 654 84.19 36.76 -90.12
N THR A 655 83.76 37.68 -91.00
CA THR A 655 83.34 37.36 -92.37
C THR A 655 83.55 38.55 -93.32
N PRO A 656 84.41 38.46 -94.34
CA PRO A 656 85.31 37.33 -94.64
C PRO A 656 86.34 37.08 -93.53
N ASP A 657 86.81 35.84 -93.45
CA ASP A 657 87.69 35.30 -92.41
C ASP A 657 89.18 35.33 -92.80
N ASP A 658 89.53 34.93 -94.03
CA ASP A 658 90.91 34.98 -94.55
C ASP A 658 91.37 36.40 -94.90
N ALA A 659 90.72 37.03 -95.90
CA ALA A 659 91.25 38.23 -96.53
C ALA A 659 90.18 39.14 -97.15
N ILE A 660 90.52 40.43 -97.22
CA ILE A 660 89.63 41.55 -97.55
C ILE A 660 90.40 42.66 -98.29
N ASP A 661 89.72 43.43 -99.13
CA ASP A 661 90.31 44.60 -99.80
C ASP A 661 90.22 45.84 -98.90
N ALA A 662 91.21 46.74 -98.95
CA ALA A 662 91.15 47.99 -98.21
C ALA A 662 89.96 48.84 -98.71
N GLY A 663 89.04 49.17 -97.81
CA GLY A 663 87.79 49.89 -98.11
C GLY A 663 86.54 49.01 -98.19
N ALA A 664 86.66 47.68 -98.07
CA ALA A 664 85.51 46.78 -98.02
C ALA A 664 84.99 46.58 -96.58
N GLU A 665 83.76 46.03 -96.47
CA GLU A 665 83.11 45.71 -95.19
C GLU A 665 83.51 44.33 -94.66
N LEU A 666 83.81 44.27 -93.37
CA LEU A 666 84.06 43.09 -92.55
C LEU A 666 82.95 42.95 -91.50
N THR A 667 82.33 41.78 -91.42
CA THR A 667 81.28 41.47 -90.42
C THR A 667 81.88 40.69 -89.26
N TYR A 668 81.49 41.02 -88.03
CA TYR A 668 81.73 40.19 -86.84
C TYR A 668 80.40 39.66 -86.29
N THR A 669 80.40 38.39 -85.85
CA THR A 669 79.26 37.69 -85.24
C THR A 669 79.69 37.05 -83.93
N LEU A 670 78.98 37.35 -82.84
CA LEU A 670 79.10 36.77 -81.50
C LEU A 670 77.86 35.93 -81.23
N SER A 671 77.98 34.62 -80.95
CA SER A 671 76.87 33.82 -80.38
C SER A 671 77.20 33.36 -78.97
N LEU A 672 76.19 33.29 -78.10
CA LEU A 672 76.25 32.78 -76.73
C LEU A 672 74.91 32.16 -76.30
N ARG A 673 74.92 31.20 -75.36
CA ARG A 673 73.70 30.53 -74.89
C ARG A 673 73.72 30.19 -73.39
N ASN A 674 72.57 30.30 -72.71
CA ASN A 674 72.42 29.90 -71.29
C ASN A 674 72.17 28.38 -71.17
N ALA A 675 73.00 27.68 -70.39
CA ALA A 675 72.92 26.24 -70.13
C ALA A 675 72.48 25.87 -68.69
N GLY A 676 72.27 26.85 -67.81
CA GLY A 676 71.93 26.64 -66.39
C GLY A 676 70.45 26.32 -66.11
N ASP A 677 70.10 26.12 -64.84
CA ASP A 677 68.70 25.94 -64.38
C ASP A 677 68.01 27.25 -63.95
N GLY A 678 68.75 28.37 -63.92
CA GLY A 678 68.26 29.74 -63.66
C GLY A 678 68.44 30.72 -64.82
N ALA A 679 67.70 31.83 -64.78
CA ALA A 679 67.83 32.94 -65.72
C ALA A 679 68.91 33.93 -65.26
N ALA A 680 69.71 34.46 -66.19
CA ALA A 680 70.63 35.54 -65.91
C ALA A 680 69.94 36.91 -66.01
N LYS A 681 70.22 37.80 -65.05
CA LYS A 681 69.53 39.09 -64.82
C LYS A 681 70.28 40.31 -65.36
N ARG A 682 71.55 40.16 -65.74
CA ARG A 682 72.33 41.21 -66.44
C ARG A 682 73.45 40.59 -67.26
N LEU A 683 73.12 40.08 -68.44
CA LEU A 683 74.14 39.66 -69.41
C LEU A 683 74.72 40.88 -70.13
N THR A 684 76.00 41.16 -69.93
CA THR A 684 76.76 42.18 -70.66
C THR A 684 77.65 41.54 -71.73
N ALA A 685 77.62 42.07 -72.96
CA ALA A 685 78.46 41.62 -74.07
C ALA A 685 79.11 42.81 -74.79
N ARG A 686 80.44 42.82 -74.85
CA ARG A 686 81.27 43.88 -75.45
C ARG A 686 82.21 43.28 -76.50
N ILE A 687 82.47 44.00 -77.59
CA ILE A 687 83.52 43.70 -78.57
C ILE A 687 84.55 44.84 -78.49
N GLU A 688 85.82 44.50 -78.34
CA GLU A 688 86.92 45.47 -78.39
C GLU A 688 87.11 45.97 -79.84
N ALA A 689 87.24 47.29 -80.00
CA ALA A 689 87.23 47.95 -81.31
C ALA A 689 88.30 47.39 -82.28
N PRO A 690 87.92 46.70 -83.38
CA PRO A 690 88.89 46.03 -84.26
C PRO A 690 89.85 47.04 -84.91
N GLY A 691 91.13 46.91 -84.60
CA GLY A 691 92.15 47.89 -84.99
C GLY A 691 92.25 48.05 -86.51
N LYS A 692 92.45 49.29 -86.98
CA LYS A 692 92.59 49.67 -88.40
C LYS A 692 91.28 49.54 -89.22
N THR A 693 90.14 49.53 -88.54
CA THR A 693 88.80 49.63 -89.15
C THR A 693 88.05 50.85 -88.63
N VAL A 694 86.96 51.22 -89.30
CA VAL A 694 85.96 52.20 -88.86
C VAL A 694 84.59 51.52 -88.85
N TYR A 695 83.78 51.74 -87.83
CA TYR A 695 82.44 51.15 -87.75
C TYR A 695 81.55 51.57 -88.92
N ALA A 696 80.78 50.64 -89.49
CA ALA A 696 79.75 50.94 -90.49
C ALA A 696 78.45 51.32 -89.75
N PRO A 697 77.97 52.58 -89.80
CA PRO A 697 76.83 53.03 -89.01
C PRO A 697 75.54 52.25 -89.29
N GLY A 698 74.75 52.00 -88.25
CA GLY A 698 73.48 51.26 -88.33
C GLY A 698 73.61 49.79 -88.72
N SER A 699 74.80 49.19 -88.60
CA SER A 699 75.07 47.80 -89.04
C SER A 699 74.88 46.75 -87.94
N THR A 700 74.55 47.15 -86.71
CA THR A 700 74.47 46.23 -85.57
C THR A 700 73.10 45.57 -85.43
N THR A 701 73.08 44.25 -85.29
CA THR A 701 71.87 43.46 -85.03
C THR A 701 72.06 42.50 -83.85
N VAL A 702 70.96 42.10 -83.21
CA VAL A 702 70.92 41.06 -82.16
C VAL A 702 69.70 40.19 -82.40
N ASN A 703 69.89 38.88 -82.58
CA ASN A 703 68.86 37.95 -83.06
C ASN A 703 68.08 38.52 -84.27
N ASP A 704 68.86 39.04 -85.23
CA ASP A 704 68.42 39.72 -86.46
C ASP A 704 67.61 41.03 -86.28
N VAL A 705 67.34 41.47 -85.06
CA VAL A 705 66.77 42.79 -84.76
C VAL A 705 67.85 43.87 -84.88
N PRO A 706 67.69 44.92 -85.72
CA PRO A 706 68.64 46.02 -85.80
C PRO A 706 68.58 46.91 -84.56
N LEU A 707 69.75 47.31 -84.05
CA LEU A 707 69.89 48.25 -82.94
C LEU A 707 70.30 49.64 -83.44
N LEU A 708 69.88 50.68 -82.72
CA LEU A 708 70.32 52.05 -82.97
C LEU A 708 71.75 52.27 -82.44
N ASP A 709 72.55 52.99 -83.23
CA ASP A 709 73.90 53.41 -82.84
C ASP A 709 73.87 54.31 -81.61
N PHE A 710 74.79 54.09 -80.67
CA PHE A 710 75.00 54.97 -79.54
C PHE A 710 76.16 55.92 -79.84
N ALA A 711 75.90 57.23 -79.85
CA ALA A 711 76.88 58.28 -80.18
C ALA A 711 77.62 58.08 -81.52
N GLY A 712 77.02 57.38 -82.49
CA GLY A 712 77.61 57.08 -83.80
C GLY A 712 78.50 55.83 -83.83
N THR A 713 78.43 54.96 -82.82
CA THR A 713 79.07 53.64 -82.82
C THR A 713 78.12 52.53 -82.37
N SER A 714 78.49 51.28 -82.65
CA SER A 714 77.75 50.11 -82.19
C SER A 714 77.66 50.07 -80.65
N PRO A 715 76.50 49.71 -80.07
CA PRO A 715 76.40 49.39 -78.64
C PRO A 715 77.44 48.37 -78.15
N LEU A 716 77.79 47.38 -78.99
CA LEU A 716 78.79 46.35 -78.70
C LEU A 716 80.21 46.93 -78.56
N LEU A 717 80.52 48.01 -79.27
CA LEU A 717 81.83 48.68 -79.26
C LEU A 717 81.95 49.76 -78.17
N THR A 718 80.91 49.97 -77.36
CA THR A 718 80.97 50.89 -76.22
C THR A 718 81.75 50.28 -75.05
N PRO A 719 82.39 51.08 -74.16
CA PRO A 719 83.08 50.55 -72.98
C PRO A 719 82.17 49.73 -72.04
N SER A 720 80.88 50.08 -72.01
CA SER A 720 79.80 49.39 -71.28
C SER A 720 79.30 48.11 -71.96
N GLY A 721 79.54 47.94 -73.27
CA GLY A 721 78.93 46.89 -74.08
C GLY A 721 77.41 47.01 -74.24
N LEU A 722 76.84 46.01 -74.90
CA LEU A 722 75.41 45.72 -74.91
C LEU A 722 75.03 45.07 -73.58
N THR A 723 73.93 45.49 -72.94
CA THR A 723 73.35 44.82 -71.77
C THR A 723 71.98 44.24 -72.13
N LEU A 724 71.77 42.97 -71.82
CA LEU A 724 70.49 42.27 -71.90
C LEU A 724 70.01 41.94 -70.49
N ALA A 725 68.72 42.15 -70.22
CA ALA A 725 68.13 41.97 -68.89
C ALA A 725 67.96 40.49 -68.55
N ASP A 726 66.93 39.83 -69.11
CA ASP A 726 66.53 38.49 -68.72
C ASP A 726 66.88 37.44 -69.81
N VAL A 727 67.95 36.67 -69.59
CA VAL A 727 68.34 35.57 -70.49
C VAL A 727 68.08 34.24 -69.80
N GLY A 728 66.88 33.70 -70.05
CA GLY A 728 66.40 32.45 -69.45
C GLY A 728 67.17 31.19 -69.87
N PRO A 729 67.00 30.06 -69.15
CA PRO A 729 67.58 28.77 -69.52
C PRO A 729 67.33 28.37 -70.98
N GLY A 730 68.38 27.91 -71.66
CA GLY A 730 68.34 27.42 -73.04
C GLY A 730 68.35 28.49 -74.14
N VAL A 731 68.19 29.78 -73.80
CA VAL A 731 68.10 30.91 -74.75
C VAL A 731 69.46 31.21 -75.38
N GLU A 732 69.48 31.43 -76.70
CA GLU A 732 70.64 31.83 -77.50
C GLU A 732 70.54 33.31 -77.94
N VAL A 733 71.69 33.99 -77.98
CA VAL A 733 71.84 35.40 -78.37
C VAL A 733 72.95 35.51 -79.41
N ILE A 734 72.60 35.96 -80.62
CA ILE A 734 73.50 36.15 -81.77
C ILE A 734 73.58 37.64 -82.10
N ALA A 735 74.68 38.28 -81.73
CA ALA A 735 74.94 39.70 -81.97
C ALA A 735 75.91 39.91 -83.13
N ARG A 736 75.62 40.84 -84.05
CA ARG A 736 76.45 41.12 -85.24
C ARG A 736 76.72 42.60 -85.41
N LEU A 737 77.84 42.93 -86.07
CA LEU A 737 78.19 44.31 -86.49
C LEU A 737 79.06 44.29 -87.75
N ARG A 738 79.12 45.39 -88.50
CA ARG A 738 80.04 45.55 -89.63
C ARG A 738 81.00 46.72 -89.43
N VAL A 739 82.23 46.57 -89.93
CA VAL A 739 83.28 47.59 -89.93
C VAL A 739 83.88 47.70 -91.34
N ILE A 740 84.22 48.90 -91.77
CA ILE A 740 84.92 49.16 -93.03
C ILE A 740 86.42 49.15 -92.76
N VAL A 741 87.19 48.46 -93.60
CA VAL A 741 88.66 48.41 -93.50
C VAL A 741 89.25 49.72 -94.01
N ASN A 742 90.17 50.33 -93.25
CA ASN A 742 90.68 51.67 -93.57
C ASN A 742 91.46 51.72 -94.91
N THR A 743 91.43 52.88 -95.57
CA THR A 743 92.18 53.15 -96.81
C THR A 743 93.11 54.37 -96.68
N PRO A 744 94.30 54.34 -97.30
CA PRO A 744 95.01 53.15 -97.79
C PRO A 744 95.61 52.34 -96.62
N LEU A 745 95.58 51.01 -96.71
CA LEU A 745 96.31 50.11 -95.82
C LEU A 745 97.30 49.24 -96.61
N PRO A 746 98.48 48.93 -96.05
CA PRO A 746 99.43 48.02 -96.70
C PRO A 746 98.86 46.61 -96.87
N ALA A 747 99.15 45.97 -98.00
CA ALA A 747 98.76 44.58 -98.24
C ALA A 747 99.42 43.65 -97.21
N GLY A 748 98.67 42.64 -96.73
CA GLY A 748 99.11 41.71 -95.69
C GLY A 748 98.93 42.21 -94.24
N THR A 749 98.40 43.42 -94.03
CA THR A 749 98.03 43.92 -92.69
C THR A 749 96.96 43.03 -92.06
N THR A 750 97.13 42.60 -90.80
CA THR A 750 96.12 41.86 -90.03
C THR A 750 95.14 42.77 -89.27
N ILE A 751 93.93 42.27 -89.05
CA ILE A 751 92.87 42.84 -88.20
C ILE A 751 92.44 41.75 -87.20
N GLU A 752 92.37 42.08 -85.92
CA GLU A 752 92.04 41.16 -84.82
C GLU A 752 90.86 41.72 -84.01
N ALA A 753 90.05 40.84 -83.41
CA ALA A 753 88.92 41.22 -82.56
C ALA A 753 88.75 40.27 -81.37
N ARG A 754 88.26 40.82 -80.26
CA ARG A 754 88.01 40.14 -78.99
C ARG A 754 86.64 40.55 -78.46
N ALA A 755 85.89 39.58 -77.96
CA ALA A 755 84.66 39.78 -77.21
C ALA A 755 84.87 39.49 -75.73
N VAL A 756 84.08 40.17 -74.90
CA VAL A 756 84.05 40.01 -73.44
C VAL A 756 82.59 39.92 -73.01
N ILE A 757 82.28 38.87 -72.26
CA ILE A 757 80.94 38.51 -71.79
C ILE A 757 80.98 38.46 -70.25
N GLY A 758 79.93 38.93 -69.59
CA GLY A 758 79.76 38.80 -68.14
C GLY A 758 78.28 38.72 -67.79
N TRP A 759 77.95 38.02 -66.71
CA TRP A 759 76.58 37.91 -66.21
C TRP A 759 76.59 37.89 -64.68
N ASP A 760 75.59 38.50 -64.05
CA ASP A 760 75.26 38.35 -62.62
C ASP A 760 76.46 38.43 -61.65
N GLU A 761 77.38 39.35 -61.94
CA GLU A 761 78.62 39.65 -61.18
C GLU A 761 79.68 38.51 -61.16
N VAL A 762 79.52 37.52 -62.05
CA VAL A 762 80.53 36.49 -62.40
C VAL A 762 81.69 37.12 -63.20
N PRO A 763 82.95 36.64 -63.05
CA PRO A 763 84.11 37.19 -63.79
C PRO A 763 83.97 37.20 -65.32
N GLU A 764 84.56 38.21 -65.97
CA GLU A 764 84.54 38.40 -67.43
C GLU A 764 85.10 37.18 -68.20
N LEU A 765 84.26 36.55 -69.03
CA LEU A 765 84.59 35.51 -69.99
C LEU A 765 85.02 36.14 -71.32
N ALA A 766 86.21 35.79 -71.83
CA ALA A 766 86.78 36.39 -73.04
C ALA A 766 86.88 35.40 -74.20
N VAL A 767 86.52 35.85 -75.41
CA VAL A 767 86.45 35.04 -76.64
C VAL A 767 87.09 35.83 -77.79
N HIS A 768 87.79 35.16 -78.70
CA HIS A 768 88.58 35.80 -79.77
C HIS A 768 88.14 35.32 -81.15
N ALA A 769 88.26 36.19 -82.16
CA ALA A 769 88.07 35.85 -83.58
C ALA A 769 89.43 35.62 -84.28
N GLU A 770 89.42 34.91 -85.41
CA GLU A 770 90.62 34.72 -86.24
C GLU A 770 91.04 35.99 -87.01
N PRO A 771 92.35 36.17 -87.36
CA PRO A 771 92.86 37.45 -87.88
C PRO A 771 92.80 37.60 -89.43
N VAL A 772 92.09 38.63 -89.90
CA VAL A 772 91.79 38.87 -91.34
C VAL A 772 92.83 39.77 -92.02
N ARG A 773 93.14 39.58 -93.32
CA ARG A 773 94.27 40.22 -94.05
C ARG A 773 93.91 41.16 -95.23
N VAL A 774 94.62 42.28 -95.40
CA VAL A 774 94.26 43.38 -96.34
C VAL A 774 94.96 43.37 -97.74
N ARG A 775 94.37 44.01 -98.79
CA ARG A 775 94.83 44.14 -100.22
C ARG A 775 94.52 45.54 -100.86
N SER A 776 95.12 45.98 -102.00
CA SER A 776 94.89 47.35 -102.60
C SER A 776 95.36 47.61 -104.09
N GLN A 777 94.77 48.61 -104.80
CA GLN A 777 95.17 49.24 -106.10
C GLN A 777 94.69 50.74 -106.23
N ALA A 778 95.00 51.51 -107.31
CA ALA A 778 94.79 52.98 -107.39
C ALA A 778 94.49 53.64 -108.78
N ALA A 779 93.82 54.82 -108.80
CA ALA A 779 93.59 55.73 -109.95
C ALA A 779 93.27 57.19 -109.50
N PHE A 780 93.24 58.20 -110.41
CA PHE A 780 93.04 59.65 -110.11
C PHE A 780 91.96 60.35 -111.00
N PRO A 781 91.43 61.55 -110.61
CA PRO A 781 90.18 62.14 -111.13
C PRO A 781 90.34 63.43 -111.96
N ILE A 782 89.21 64.01 -112.41
CA ILE A 782 89.07 65.36 -113.00
C ILE A 782 87.89 66.13 -112.35
N SER A 783 88.09 67.41 -112.03
CA SER A 783 87.04 68.39 -111.64
C SER A 783 86.67 69.27 -112.86
N ALA A 784 85.64 70.12 -112.92
CA ALA A 784 85.12 71.14 -111.98
C ALA A 784 83.86 71.81 -112.63
N PRO A 785 83.36 72.99 -112.17
CA PRO A 785 82.78 73.28 -110.85
C PRO A 785 81.35 73.91 -110.90
N SER A 786 80.63 73.78 -109.78
CA SER A 786 79.52 74.66 -109.32
C SER A 786 78.34 74.99 -110.28
N LEU A 787 77.23 74.25 -110.12
CA LEU A 787 75.91 74.51 -110.73
C LEU A 787 74.98 75.35 -109.81
N PRO A 788 73.98 76.07 -110.36
CA PRO A 788 73.03 76.87 -109.57
C PRO A 788 71.52 76.52 -109.71
N PHE A 789 71.09 75.27 -110.00
CA PHE A 789 69.67 74.87 -109.91
C PHE A 789 69.40 73.34 -109.91
N SER A 790 68.10 72.98 -109.83
CA SER A 790 67.40 71.67 -109.91
C SER A 790 67.07 70.93 -108.60
N VAL A 791 65.81 70.44 -108.54
CA VAL A 791 65.18 69.69 -107.45
C VAL A 791 64.21 68.66 -108.06
N LEU A 792 64.32 67.40 -107.64
CA LEU A 792 63.39 66.25 -107.73
C LEU A 792 64.04 65.13 -106.88
N ASP A 793 63.35 64.26 -106.14
CA ASP A 793 61.91 63.94 -106.10
C ASP A 793 61.23 64.29 -104.76
N ALA A 794 59.91 64.01 -104.65
CA ALA A 794 59.09 64.31 -103.48
C ALA A 794 57.98 63.25 -103.23
N ALA A 795 57.29 63.41 -102.09
CA ALA A 795 56.02 62.77 -101.70
C ALA A 795 56.09 61.29 -101.23
N ALA A 796 55.12 60.74 -100.48
CA ALA A 796 53.87 61.30 -99.94
C ALA A 796 53.53 60.71 -98.55
N ALA A 797 52.52 61.25 -97.88
CA ALA A 797 51.94 60.71 -96.64
C ALA A 797 50.60 60.01 -96.88
N LEU A 798 50.05 59.32 -95.86
CA LEU A 798 48.61 59.03 -95.76
C LEU A 798 48.16 58.85 -94.29
N GLU A 799 46.86 58.96 -94.07
CA GLU A 799 46.21 59.23 -92.78
C GLU A 799 45.71 57.92 -92.10
N ALA A 800 45.09 57.87 -90.90
CA ALA A 800 43.87 58.59 -90.49
C ALA A 800 43.65 58.72 -88.95
N ARG A 801 42.68 59.58 -88.61
CA ARG A 801 41.97 59.76 -87.31
C ARG A 801 40.47 59.47 -87.56
N PRO A 802 39.58 59.15 -86.59
CA PRO A 802 39.41 59.77 -85.24
C PRO A 802 39.21 58.74 -84.08
N SER A 803 39.11 59.02 -82.77
CA SER A 803 38.80 60.22 -81.94
C SER A 803 37.29 60.54 -81.73
N PRO A 804 36.82 61.17 -80.62
CA PRO A 804 37.28 61.02 -79.21
C PRO A 804 36.21 61.27 -78.07
N ARG A 805 36.66 61.16 -76.80
CA ARG A 805 36.30 62.00 -75.61
C ARG A 805 35.01 61.73 -74.75
N PRO A 806 34.92 62.27 -73.49
CA PRO A 806 34.25 61.60 -72.36
C PRO A 806 33.55 62.55 -71.31
N LEU A 807 33.34 62.05 -70.07
CA LEU A 807 33.27 62.81 -68.78
C LEU A 807 32.07 63.80 -68.61
N PRO A 808 31.81 64.45 -67.43
CA PRO A 808 32.66 64.61 -66.23
C PRO A 808 32.03 64.28 -64.85
N GLN A 809 32.82 64.56 -63.80
CA GLN A 809 32.53 64.44 -62.36
C GLN A 809 31.74 65.66 -61.81
N ALA A 810 31.15 65.54 -60.61
CA ALA A 810 31.47 66.38 -59.43
C ALA A 810 30.69 65.98 -58.14
N GLU A 811 31.29 66.24 -56.98
CA GLU A 811 30.76 66.05 -55.60
C GLU A 811 30.35 67.44 -54.99
N PRO A 812 30.20 67.68 -53.66
CA PRO A 812 29.92 66.82 -52.47
C PRO A 812 28.85 67.38 -51.46
N THR A 813 28.55 66.62 -50.38
CA THR A 813 28.02 67.07 -49.04
C THR A 813 26.59 67.70 -48.96
N LEU A 814 25.84 67.73 -47.83
CA LEU A 814 26.19 67.95 -46.41
C LEU A 814 25.06 67.52 -45.39
N GLN A 815 25.45 67.10 -44.17
CA GLN A 815 24.77 67.17 -42.84
C GLN A 815 23.40 66.51 -42.47
N LEU A 816 23.37 66.00 -41.22
CA LEU A 816 22.24 65.71 -40.28
C LEU A 816 22.13 66.89 -39.25
N PRO A 817 21.24 66.97 -38.21
CA PRO A 817 20.29 66.03 -37.58
C PRO A 817 18.86 66.70 -37.41
N PRO A 818 18.02 66.61 -36.33
CA PRO A 818 17.99 65.83 -35.07
C PRO A 818 16.63 65.15 -34.68
N ALA A 819 16.47 64.87 -33.38
CA ALA A 819 15.59 63.92 -32.69
C ALA A 819 14.37 64.50 -31.88
N THR A 820 13.48 63.58 -31.44
CA THR A 820 12.62 63.60 -30.21
C THR A 820 11.54 64.69 -30.01
N PRO A 821 10.66 64.59 -28.97
CA PRO A 821 9.73 63.51 -28.57
C PRO A 821 8.27 64.07 -28.36
N VAL A 822 7.37 63.41 -27.59
CA VAL A 822 6.49 64.02 -26.53
C VAL A 822 5.37 63.08 -25.99
N ARG A 823 5.33 62.93 -24.65
CA ARG A 823 4.20 62.77 -23.65
C ARG A 823 2.98 61.87 -23.98
N THR A 824 2.51 60.93 -23.13
CA THR A 824 2.15 60.90 -21.68
C THR A 824 0.89 61.68 -21.27
N ASN A 825 -0.17 60.95 -20.90
CA ASN A 825 -1.25 61.26 -19.92
C ASN A 825 -2.20 60.03 -19.87
N GLY A 826 -2.96 59.75 -18.81
CA GLY A 826 -3.06 60.41 -17.49
C GLY A 826 -3.97 59.63 -16.53
N ALA A 827 -3.69 59.74 -15.23
CA ALA A 827 -4.31 58.98 -14.13
C ALA A 827 -5.83 59.16 -13.94
N GLY A 828 -6.45 58.19 -13.25
CA GLY A 828 -7.81 58.28 -12.71
C GLY A 828 -7.97 57.49 -11.40
N LYS A 829 -7.78 58.16 -10.25
CA LYS A 829 -8.17 57.63 -8.92
C LYS A 829 -9.56 58.15 -8.57
N TYR A 830 -10.38 57.31 -7.94
CA TYR A 830 -11.39 57.76 -6.97
C TYR A 830 -11.34 56.86 -5.74
N ALA A 831 -11.46 57.49 -4.56
CA ALA A 831 -11.63 56.82 -3.27
C ALA A 831 -13.01 57.21 -2.73
N GLY A 832 -13.66 56.32 -1.97
CA GLY A 832 -15.01 56.56 -1.48
C GLY A 832 -15.40 55.67 -0.31
N GLY A 833 -15.52 56.27 0.86
CA GLY A 833 -16.04 55.68 2.09
C GLY A 833 -15.55 56.45 3.32
N PRO A 834 -16.08 56.18 4.53
CA PRO A 834 -17.25 55.37 4.85
C PRO A 834 -18.36 56.20 5.54
N THR A 835 -19.54 55.62 5.74
CA THR A 835 -20.38 55.95 6.91
C THR A 835 -21.25 54.75 7.27
N ALA A 836 -21.37 54.43 8.56
CA ALA A 836 -22.21 53.34 9.04
C ALA A 836 -23.67 53.78 9.20
N LEU A 837 -24.59 52.84 8.98
CA LEU A 837 -25.94 52.87 9.53
C LEU A 837 -26.17 51.52 10.24
N THR A 838 -26.55 51.59 11.50
CA THR A 838 -26.94 50.42 12.29
C THR A 838 -28.39 50.07 11.96
N ASP A 839 -28.62 48.87 11.45
CA ASP A 839 -29.94 48.26 11.40
C ASP A 839 -29.83 46.78 11.82
N GLN A 840 -30.95 46.17 12.18
CA GLN A 840 -30.95 44.89 12.90
C GLN A 840 -30.57 43.72 11.99
N THR A 841 -29.37 43.18 12.18
CA THR A 841 -28.83 42.07 11.39
C THR A 841 -29.58 40.76 11.65
N GLU A 842 -30.39 40.33 10.67
CA GLU A 842 -30.70 38.92 10.48
C GLU A 842 -29.37 38.13 10.37
N ARG A 843 -29.25 36.97 11.04
CA ARG A 843 -28.13 36.05 10.80
C ARG A 843 -28.24 35.55 9.35
N VAL A 844 -27.33 36.02 8.48
CA VAL A 844 -27.32 35.67 7.04
C VAL A 844 -26.76 34.26 6.80
N GLY A 845 -26.05 33.71 7.78
CA GLY A 845 -25.41 32.40 7.72
C GLY A 845 -25.00 31.88 9.09
N ILE A 846 -24.16 30.86 9.07
CA ILE A 846 -23.66 30.12 10.23
C ILE A 846 -22.16 29.88 10.08
N ALA A 847 -21.40 29.95 11.16
CA ALA A 847 -20.01 29.52 11.18
C ALA A 847 -19.90 27.99 11.36
N VAL A 848 -18.95 27.39 10.65
CA VAL A 848 -18.53 25.98 10.77
C VAL A 848 -17.02 25.95 10.92
N TRP A 849 -16.48 24.97 11.63
CA TRP A 849 -15.04 24.86 11.81
C TRP A 849 -14.58 23.42 11.95
N VAL A 850 -13.28 23.24 11.71
CA VAL A 850 -12.56 22.02 11.96
C VAL A 850 -11.39 22.31 12.90
N ASP A 851 -11.36 21.62 14.04
CA ASP A 851 -10.30 21.75 15.05
C ASP A 851 -9.04 20.98 14.60
N LEU A 852 -7.89 21.66 14.55
CA LEU A 852 -6.62 21.15 14.05
C LEU A 852 -5.64 20.93 15.22
N THR A 853 -5.94 19.95 16.07
CA THR A 853 -5.04 19.53 17.15
C THR A 853 -3.73 18.94 16.60
N ALA A 854 -2.66 18.92 17.42
CA ALA A 854 -1.37 18.34 17.04
C ALA A 854 -1.50 16.90 16.49
N ASP A 855 -2.18 16.00 17.22
CA ASP A 855 -2.48 14.63 16.77
C ASP A 855 -3.15 14.56 15.38
N ARG A 856 -3.95 15.57 15.04
CA ARG A 856 -4.64 15.66 13.75
C ARG A 856 -3.72 16.22 12.67
N LEU A 857 -2.91 17.23 12.96
CA LEU A 857 -1.91 17.77 12.02
C LEU A 857 -0.90 16.69 11.62
N ASP A 858 -0.41 15.92 12.60
CA ASP A 858 0.51 14.79 12.41
C ASP A 858 -0.05 13.69 11.47
N TRP A 859 -1.37 13.49 11.47
CA TRP A 859 -2.04 12.60 10.51
C TRP A 859 -2.34 13.28 9.17
N LEU A 860 -2.83 14.52 9.21
CA LEU A 860 -3.43 15.22 8.07
C LEU A 860 -2.40 15.72 7.07
N VAL A 861 -1.24 16.20 7.52
CA VAL A 861 -0.19 16.71 6.63
C VAL A 861 0.43 15.58 5.76
N PRO A 862 0.81 14.41 6.30
CA PRO A 862 1.18 13.26 5.48
C PRO A 862 0.05 12.78 4.57
N TYR A 863 -1.19 12.64 5.09
CA TYR A 863 -2.35 12.17 4.32
C TYR A 863 -2.62 13.02 3.07
N LEU A 864 -2.49 14.35 3.18
CA LEU A 864 -2.68 15.27 2.06
C LEU A 864 -1.46 15.32 1.11
N ARG A 865 -0.22 15.22 1.63
CA ARG A 865 1.01 15.22 0.79
C ARG A 865 1.23 13.89 0.03
N GLU A 866 0.68 12.77 0.51
CA GLU A 866 0.68 11.48 -0.20
C GLU A 866 -0.40 11.35 -1.29
N ALA A 867 -1.38 12.26 -1.35
CA ALA A 867 -2.56 12.17 -2.22
C ALA A 867 -2.28 12.47 -3.72
N ARG A 868 -1.21 11.91 -4.30
CA ARG A 868 -0.71 12.18 -5.66
C ARG A 868 -1.52 11.48 -6.77
N PHE A 869 -2.83 11.71 -6.80
CA PHE A 869 -3.70 11.29 -7.90
C PHE A 869 -3.96 12.44 -8.89
N PRO A 870 -4.11 12.18 -10.20
CA PRO A 870 -4.48 13.21 -11.16
C PRO A 870 -5.96 13.59 -11.03
N GLY A 871 -6.25 14.88 -11.23
CA GLY A 871 -7.61 15.37 -11.38
C GLY A 871 -8.28 15.78 -10.07
N LEU A 872 -9.59 15.54 -9.95
CA LEU A 872 -10.41 16.05 -8.85
C LEU A 872 -10.18 15.30 -7.52
N LEU A 873 -9.67 14.06 -7.57
CA LEU A 873 -9.63 13.16 -6.42
C LEU A 873 -8.88 13.70 -5.18
N PRO A 874 -7.71 14.38 -5.28
CA PRO A 874 -7.05 14.96 -4.11
C PRO A 874 -7.91 16.02 -3.40
N HIS A 875 -8.75 16.73 -4.16
CA HIS A 875 -9.68 17.72 -3.60
C HIS A 875 -10.85 17.04 -2.87
N LEU A 876 -11.27 15.83 -3.29
CA LEU A 876 -12.27 15.05 -2.55
C LEU A 876 -11.69 14.49 -1.24
N MET A 877 -10.44 14.04 -1.23
CA MET A 877 -9.72 13.65 -0.01
C MET A 877 -9.57 14.83 0.97
N LEU A 878 -9.31 16.04 0.45
CA LEU A 878 -9.24 17.27 1.25
C LEU A 878 -10.61 17.65 1.84
N LEU A 879 -11.70 17.54 1.07
CA LEU A 879 -13.08 17.77 1.57
C LEU A 879 -13.45 16.80 2.72
N ARG A 880 -12.89 15.59 2.75
CA ARG A 880 -13.00 14.67 3.88
C ARG A 880 -12.12 15.09 5.07
N ALA A 881 -10.84 15.31 4.84
CA ALA A 881 -9.87 15.61 5.90
C ALA A 881 -10.23 16.87 6.71
N LEU A 882 -10.74 17.89 6.01
CA LEU A 882 -11.14 19.20 6.54
C LEU A 882 -12.66 19.35 6.69
N PHE A 883 -13.40 18.23 6.81
CA PHE A 883 -14.81 18.27 7.16
C PHE A 883 -15.01 18.79 8.59
N PRO A 884 -15.96 19.71 8.84
CA PRO A 884 -16.16 20.32 10.15
C PRO A 884 -16.65 19.34 11.22
N ASP A 885 -16.04 19.41 12.39
CA ASP A 885 -16.45 18.75 13.64
C ASP A 885 -17.32 19.68 14.51
N GLY A 886 -17.15 21.00 14.36
CA GLY A 886 -17.89 22.04 15.06
C GLY A 886 -18.70 22.96 14.14
N ALA A 887 -19.73 23.57 14.73
CA ALA A 887 -20.51 24.64 14.11
C ALA A 887 -21.10 25.54 15.20
N GLU A 888 -21.43 26.78 14.82
CA GLU A 888 -22.06 27.77 15.68
C GLU A 888 -23.37 27.19 16.26
N ASP A 889 -23.55 27.29 17.57
CA ASP A 889 -24.70 26.77 18.31
C ASP A 889 -24.96 25.24 18.15
N ALA A 890 -23.89 24.46 17.91
CA ALA A 890 -23.93 23.00 17.75
C ALA A 890 -24.10 22.23 19.08
N ASP A 891 -25.35 21.87 19.37
CA ASP A 891 -25.71 20.91 20.41
C ASP A 891 -25.11 19.51 20.18
N ALA A 892 -25.21 18.63 21.18
CA ALA A 892 -24.72 17.26 21.09
C ALA A 892 -25.33 16.47 19.91
N VAL A 893 -26.57 16.78 19.51
CA VAL A 893 -27.22 16.15 18.34
C VAL A 893 -26.59 16.64 17.03
N MET A 894 -26.23 17.92 16.92
CA MET A 894 -25.54 18.47 15.75
C MET A 894 -24.11 17.90 15.64
N ARG A 895 -23.35 17.86 16.73
CA ARG A 895 -22.00 17.26 16.75
C ARG A 895 -22.02 15.77 16.43
N ALA A 896 -23.02 15.02 16.90
CA ALA A 896 -23.22 13.62 16.51
C ALA A 896 -23.57 13.45 15.02
N ARG A 897 -24.27 14.41 14.39
CA ARG A 897 -24.55 14.42 12.94
C ARG A 897 -23.31 14.71 12.11
N LEU A 898 -22.52 15.71 12.51
CA LEU A 898 -21.23 16.01 11.87
C LEU A 898 -20.30 14.79 11.93
N ARG A 899 -20.11 14.20 13.13
CA ARG A 899 -19.29 13.00 13.31
C ARG A 899 -19.76 11.83 12.44
N ARG A 900 -21.05 11.45 12.49
CA ARG A 900 -21.58 10.36 11.66
C ARG A 900 -21.47 10.63 10.16
N HIS A 901 -21.52 11.90 9.73
CA HIS A 901 -21.28 12.22 8.34
C HIS A 901 -19.80 12.07 7.95
N GLY A 902 -18.88 12.55 8.79
CA GLY A 902 -17.44 12.36 8.61
C GLY A 902 -17.04 10.88 8.58
N GLU A 903 -17.62 10.05 9.46
CA GLU A 903 -17.46 8.58 9.47
C GLU A 903 -17.93 7.96 8.14
N LEU A 904 -19.18 8.19 7.73
CA LEU A 904 -19.73 7.64 6.47
C LEU A 904 -19.00 8.13 5.21
N MET A 905 -18.53 9.39 5.21
CA MET A 905 -17.73 9.94 4.12
C MET A 905 -16.32 9.33 4.10
N SER A 906 -15.77 9.04 5.28
CA SER A 906 -14.47 8.38 5.41
C SER A 906 -14.52 6.96 4.84
N ASP A 907 -15.52 6.16 5.21
CA ASP A 907 -15.73 4.79 4.72
C ASP A 907 -15.81 4.75 3.18
N VAL A 908 -16.57 5.68 2.58
CA VAL A 908 -16.74 5.77 1.12
C VAL A 908 -15.43 6.17 0.43
N ILE A 909 -14.74 7.21 0.93
CA ILE A 909 -13.47 7.65 0.33
C ILE A 909 -12.34 6.63 0.53
N ASP A 910 -12.27 5.93 1.67
CA ASP A 910 -11.28 4.87 1.87
C ASP A 910 -11.56 3.66 0.98
N THR A 911 -12.84 3.28 0.80
CA THR A 911 -13.24 2.22 -0.16
C THR A 911 -12.87 2.59 -1.59
N LEU A 912 -13.13 3.84 -2.00
CA LEU A 912 -12.76 4.38 -3.31
C LEU A 912 -11.25 4.40 -3.51
N PHE A 913 -10.50 4.87 -2.52
CA PHE A 913 -9.04 4.97 -2.52
C PHE A 913 -8.36 3.59 -2.59
N VAL A 914 -8.89 2.59 -1.87
CA VAL A 914 -8.47 1.19 -2.00
C VAL A 914 -8.74 0.67 -3.40
N LYS A 915 -9.96 0.87 -3.95
CA LYS A 915 -10.31 0.43 -5.31
C LYS A 915 -9.44 1.09 -6.38
N LEU A 916 -9.19 2.39 -6.30
CA LEU A 916 -8.33 3.13 -7.24
C LEU A 916 -6.84 2.76 -7.15
N ARG A 917 -6.42 2.03 -6.11
CA ARG A 917 -5.09 1.41 -5.99
C ARG A 917 -5.05 -0.04 -6.51
N LEU A 918 -6.20 -0.67 -6.80
CA LEU A 918 -6.27 -2.03 -7.35
C LEU A 918 -6.26 -2.00 -8.89
N PRO A 919 -5.26 -2.62 -9.57
CA PRO A 919 -5.17 -2.59 -11.02
C PRO A 919 -6.33 -3.37 -11.67
N GLY A 920 -7.12 -2.69 -12.52
CA GLY A 920 -8.26 -3.28 -13.21
C GLY A 920 -9.57 -3.31 -12.40
N ALA A 921 -9.63 -2.66 -11.24
CA ALA A 921 -10.89 -2.48 -10.51
C ALA A 921 -11.72 -1.32 -11.10
N ASP A 922 -12.79 -1.66 -11.82
CA ASP A 922 -13.77 -0.66 -12.29
C ASP A 922 -14.45 0.04 -11.09
N THR A 923 -14.40 1.37 -11.07
CA THR A 923 -15.13 2.16 -10.06
C THR A 923 -16.63 2.14 -10.34
N SER A 924 -17.43 1.77 -9.35
CA SER A 924 -18.88 1.81 -9.43
C SER A 924 -19.44 3.16 -8.95
N PRO A 925 -20.66 3.55 -9.35
CA PRO A 925 -21.32 4.76 -8.82
C PRO A 925 -21.39 4.78 -7.27
N SER A 926 -21.64 3.61 -6.67
CA SER A 926 -21.66 3.41 -5.21
C SER A 926 -20.34 3.70 -4.48
N ASP A 927 -19.20 3.72 -5.19
CA ASP A 927 -17.90 4.05 -4.60
C ASP A 927 -17.70 5.56 -4.45
N PHE A 928 -18.53 6.37 -5.10
CA PHE A 928 -18.53 7.83 -4.94
C PHE A 928 -19.69 8.33 -4.09
N GLU A 929 -20.86 7.66 -4.10
CA GLU A 929 -21.97 8.06 -3.24
C GLU A 929 -22.92 6.91 -2.89
N THR A 930 -23.18 6.72 -1.60
CA THR A 930 -24.24 5.84 -1.11
C THR A 930 -25.50 6.62 -0.74
N ARG A 931 -26.66 5.93 -0.75
CA ARG A 931 -27.93 6.51 -0.28
C ARG A 931 -27.86 6.98 1.18
N GLU A 932 -27.08 6.30 2.02
CA GLU A 932 -26.90 6.68 3.41
C GLU A 932 -26.00 7.91 3.55
N LEU A 933 -24.90 7.99 2.79
CA LEU A 933 -24.03 9.17 2.76
C LEU A 933 -24.83 10.42 2.38
N ARG A 934 -25.63 10.36 1.30
CA ARG A 934 -26.50 11.47 0.87
C ARG A 934 -27.55 11.83 1.92
N ALA A 935 -28.22 10.83 2.51
CA ALA A 935 -29.22 11.06 3.54
C ALA A 935 -28.61 11.72 4.80
N SER A 936 -27.38 11.33 5.14
CA SER A 936 -26.58 11.91 6.21
C SER A 936 -26.19 13.37 5.89
N LEU A 937 -25.66 13.66 4.69
CA LEU A 937 -25.29 15.01 4.25
C LEU A 937 -26.49 15.96 4.29
N ARG A 938 -27.62 15.56 3.69
CA ARG A 938 -28.87 16.33 3.77
C ARG A 938 -29.32 16.54 5.22
N GLY A 939 -29.12 15.55 6.09
CA GLY A 939 -29.41 15.62 7.52
C GLY A 939 -28.45 16.50 8.35
N VAL A 940 -27.28 16.84 7.82
CA VAL A 940 -26.37 17.88 8.34
C VAL A 940 -26.82 19.25 7.85
N LEU A 941 -26.99 19.41 6.53
CA LEU A 941 -27.34 20.70 5.91
C LEU A 941 -28.72 21.21 6.36
N ASP A 942 -29.72 20.34 6.48
CA ASP A 942 -31.05 20.68 7.03
C ASP A 942 -31.03 21.01 8.53
N ALA A 943 -30.00 20.59 9.26
CA ALA A 943 -29.81 20.96 10.67
C ALA A 943 -29.05 22.29 10.82
N LEU A 944 -28.04 22.55 9.96
CA LEU A 944 -27.29 23.81 9.92
C LEU A 944 -28.13 24.99 9.41
N ARG A 945 -29.05 24.78 8.45
CA ARG A 945 -29.91 25.86 7.90
C ARG A 945 -31.00 26.37 8.85
N ARG A 946 -31.06 25.87 10.09
CA ARG A 946 -32.05 26.25 11.11
C ARG A 946 -31.35 27.13 12.15
N PRO A 947 -31.59 28.46 12.17
CA PRO A 947 -30.99 29.33 13.17
C PRO A 947 -31.41 28.91 14.59
N ARG A 948 -30.46 28.98 15.51
CA ARG A 948 -30.61 28.61 16.93
C ARG A 948 -30.34 29.82 17.82
N PRO A 949 -30.78 29.82 19.09
CA PRO A 949 -30.32 30.81 20.07
C PRO A 949 -28.82 30.60 20.34
N HIS A 950 -28.08 31.68 20.53
CA HIS A 950 -26.63 31.62 20.72
C HIS A 950 -26.25 30.93 22.03
N ILE A 951 -25.24 30.06 21.99
CA ILE A 951 -24.62 29.44 23.16
C ILE A 951 -23.17 29.89 23.23
N GLU A 952 -22.91 30.91 24.06
CA GLU A 952 -21.56 31.31 24.47
C GLU A 952 -20.98 30.24 25.41
N ASP A 953 -20.37 29.19 24.85
CA ASP A 953 -19.35 28.34 25.47
C ASP A 953 -18.80 27.36 24.41
N VAL A 954 -17.71 27.76 23.75
CA VAL A 954 -16.89 26.90 22.89
C VAL A 954 -15.44 27.05 23.35
N GLU A 955 -14.80 25.96 23.73
CA GLU A 955 -13.41 25.98 24.17
C GLU A 955 -12.49 26.45 23.01
N PRO A 956 -11.51 27.32 23.28
CA PRO A 956 -10.53 27.73 22.27
C PRO A 956 -9.64 26.54 21.91
N ALA A 957 -9.49 26.30 20.61
CA ALA A 957 -8.44 25.45 20.07
C ALA A 957 -7.30 26.34 19.57
N GLU A 958 -6.06 25.93 19.78
CA GLU A 958 -4.86 26.68 19.41
C GLU A 958 -4.82 26.94 17.89
N VAL A 959 -5.17 25.94 17.07
CA VAL A 959 -5.29 26.05 15.60
C VAL A 959 -6.64 25.52 15.13
N ARG A 960 -7.33 26.31 14.30
CA ARG A 960 -8.69 26.01 13.79
C ARG A 960 -8.86 26.53 12.37
N LEU A 961 -9.48 25.74 11.48
CA LEU A 961 -9.86 26.20 10.15
C LEU A 961 -11.38 26.51 10.11
N VAL A 962 -11.72 27.79 9.97
CA VAL A 962 -13.08 28.33 10.11
C VAL A 962 -13.66 28.75 8.77
N GLY A 963 -14.95 28.43 8.54
CA GLY A 963 -15.73 28.86 7.38
C GLY A 963 -17.05 29.49 7.79
N ALA A 964 -17.54 30.42 6.97
CA ALA A 964 -18.92 30.90 7.03
C ALA A 964 -19.70 30.40 5.81
N VAL A 965 -20.97 30.04 6.02
CA VAL A 965 -21.88 29.50 5.00
C VAL A 965 -23.24 30.17 5.13
N ARG A 966 -23.85 30.65 4.03
CA ARG A 966 -25.15 31.34 4.12
C ARG A 966 -26.32 30.36 4.19
N TYR A 967 -27.39 30.74 4.88
CA TYR A 967 -28.56 29.87 5.03
C TYR A 967 -29.29 29.58 3.71
N ASN A 968 -29.24 30.50 2.74
CA ASN A 968 -29.79 30.28 1.39
C ASN A 968 -28.93 29.29 0.56
N GLU A 969 -27.62 29.31 0.71
CA GLU A 969 -26.69 28.36 0.07
C GLU A 969 -26.92 26.94 0.61
N LEU A 970 -27.03 26.79 1.93
CA LEU A 970 -27.43 25.52 2.57
C LEU A 970 -28.83 25.06 2.12
N GLY A 971 -29.77 25.97 1.96
CA GLY A 971 -31.12 25.69 1.45
C GLY A 971 -31.11 25.14 0.02
N ALA A 972 -30.37 25.80 -0.88
CA ALA A 972 -30.21 25.37 -2.27
C ALA A 972 -29.50 24.01 -2.38
N ALA A 973 -28.48 23.76 -1.56
CA ALA A 973 -27.78 22.48 -1.51
C ALA A 973 -28.71 21.33 -1.08
N VAL A 974 -29.56 21.54 -0.06
CA VAL A 974 -30.58 20.54 0.34
C VAL A 974 -31.54 20.24 -0.81
N GLU A 975 -32.04 21.26 -1.52
CA GLU A 975 -32.94 21.06 -2.66
C GLU A 975 -32.27 20.35 -3.85
N ALA A 976 -30.98 20.61 -4.11
CA ALA A 976 -30.25 19.94 -5.19
C ALA A 976 -30.06 18.43 -4.90
N LEU A 977 -29.69 18.08 -3.66
CA LEU A 977 -29.50 16.68 -3.23
C LEU A 977 -30.79 15.85 -3.29
N GLU A 978 -31.97 16.48 -3.22
CA GLU A 978 -33.26 15.81 -3.35
C GLU A 978 -33.72 15.61 -4.80
N LYS A 979 -33.18 16.38 -5.76
CA LYS A 979 -33.60 16.39 -7.17
C LYS A 979 -32.64 15.59 -8.07
N GLU A 980 -31.34 15.69 -7.84
CA GLU A 980 -30.31 15.09 -8.68
C GLU A 980 -30.14 13.58 -8.43
N PRO A 981 -29.68 12.78 -9.42
CA PRO A 981 -29.36 11.37 -9.20
C PRO A 981 -28.11 11.20 -8.31
N LEU A 982 -27.94 9.99 -7.78
CA LEU A 982 -26.76 9.58 -7.00
C LEU A 982 -25.50 9.57 -7.87
N SER A 983 -24.34 9.77 -7.25
CA SER A 983 -23.02 9.67 -7.88
C SER A 983 -22.80 10.78 -8.93
N THR A 984 -23.06 12.02 -8.50
CA THR A 984 -22.88 13.26 -9.27
C THR A 984 -21.97 14.23 -8.53
N ALA A 985 -21.62 15.37 -9.13
CA ALA A 985 -20.85 16.41 -8.45
C ALA A 985 -21.61 17.10 -7.29
N THR A 986 -22.94 16.96 -7.23
CA THR A 986 -23.85 17.64 -6.29
C THR A 986 -23.52 17.44 -4.80
N PRO A 987 -23.31 16.20 -4.27
CA PRO A 987 -22.79 15.99 -2.90
C PRO A 987 -21.48 16.73 -2.63
N TRP A 988 -20.53 16.67 -3.55
CA TRP A 988 -19.20 17.29 -3.39
C TRP A 988 -19.28 18.82 -3.41
N LEU A 989 -20.13 19.38 -4.28
CA LEU A 989 -20.44 20.81 -4.31
C LEU A 989 -21.08 21.26 -2.99
N ALA A 990 -22.04 20.48 -2.46
CA ALA A 990 -22.68 20.75 -1.18
C ALA A 990 -21.71 20.62 0.02
N LEU A 991 -20.78 19.67 -0.01
CA LEU A 991 -19.68 19.54 0.96
C LEU A 991 -18.73 20.73 0.91
N SER A 992 -18.38 21.22 -0.28
CA SER A 992 -17.48 22.36 -0.46
C SER A 992 -18.00 23.68 0.11
N LEU A 993 -19.31 23.79 0.42
CA LEU A 993 -19.85 24.91 1.20
C LEU A 993 -19.35 24.88 2.65
N LEU A 994 -19.27 23.68 3.25
CA LEU A 994 -18.92 23.45 4.65
C LEU A 994 -17.40 23.51 4.91
N MET A 995 -16.59 23.59 3.86
CA MET A 995 -15.14 23.74 3.96
C MET A 995 -14.78 25.12 4.52
N GLY A 996 -13.86 25.15 5.49
CA GLY A 996 -13.32 26.37 6.06
C GLY A 996 -12.52 27.21 5.07
N THR A 997 -12.41 28.51 5.35
CA THR A 997 -11.80 29.52 4.47
C THR A 997 -10.83 30.46 5.17
N ARG A 998 -10.67 30.36 6.49
CA ARG A 998 -9.67 31.10 7.27
C ARG A 998 -8.99 30.13 8.23
N LEU A 999 -7.67 30.03 8.14
CA LEU A 999 -6.88 29.37 9.16
C LEU A 999 -6.69 30.38 10.30
N GLU A 1000 -7.14 30.04 11.49
CA GLU A 1000 -7.09 30.87 12.69
C GLU A 1000 -6.19 30.19 13.72
N CYS A 1001 -5.24 30.95 14.27
CA CYS A 1001 -4.30 30.52 15.30
C CYS A 1001 -4.43 31.51 16.48
N ASP A 1002 -4.68 31.00 17.69
CA ASP A 1002 -5.10 31.79 18.88
C ASP A 1002 -6.29 32.78 18.62
N GLY A 1003 -7.07 32.53 17.57
CA GLY A 1003 -8.17 33.39 17.12
C GLY A 1003 -7.79 34.53 16.16
N GLU A 1004 -6.52 34.69 15.79
CA GLU A 1004 -6.10 35.57 14.69
C GLU A 1004 -6.02 34.79 13.37
N THR A 1005 -6.51 35.36 12.27
CA THR A 1005 -6.44 34.72 10.94
C THR A 1005 -5.03 34.79 10.37
N VAL A 1006 -4.37 33.64 10.23
CA VAL A 1006 -3.02 33.50 9.66
C VAL A 1006 -3.01 33.25 8.15
N ALA A 1007 -4.05 32.63 7.59
CA ALA A 1007 -4.18 32.39 6.14
C ALA A 1007 -5.65 32.39 5.66
N GLU A 1008 -5.90 32.78 4.40
CA GLU A 1008 -7.24 32.79 3.79
C GLU A 1008 -7.33 31.89 2.54
N PHE A 1009 -8.27 30.93 2.57
CA PHE A 1009 -8.50 29.94 1.52
C PHE A 1009 -9.86 30.09 0.81
N ALA A 1010 -10.56 31.22 1.01
CA ALA A 1010 -11.77 31.53 0.24
C ALA A 1010 -11.58 31.41 -1.30
N PRO A 1011 -10.44 31.84 -1.90
CA PRO A 1011 -10.19 31.64 -3.33
C PRO A 1011 -10.07 30.17 -3.76
N TYR A 1012 -9.58 29.29 -2.87
CA TYR A 1012 -9.54 27.84 -3.13
C TYR A 1012 -10.95 27.24 -3.11
N ARG A 1013 -11.77 27.60 -2.09
CA ARG A 1013 -13.19 27.19 -2.03
C ARG A 1013 -13.96 27.63 -3.27
N GLU A 1014 -13.76 28.86 -3.74
CA GLU A 1014 -14.37 29.39 -4.97
C GLU A 1014 -13.85 28.71 -6.26
N ALA A 1015 -12.60 28.25 -6.29
CA ALA A 1015 -12.06 27.47 -7.40
C ALA A 1015 -12.65 26.06 -7.46
N LEU A 1016 -12.68 25.37 -6.31
CA LEU A 1016 -13.25 24.03 -6.16
C LEU A 1016 -14.75 24.02 -6.49
N GLN A 1017 -15.50 25.01 -6.00
CA GLN A 1017 -16.92 25.18 -6.33
C GLN A 1017 -17.17 25.39 -7.82
N ARG A 1018 -16.31 26.16 -8.53
CA ARG A 1018 -16.43 26.33 -9.98
C ARG A 1018 -16.16 25.02 -10.74
N ALA A 1019 -15.11 24.29 -10.38
CA ALA A 1019 -14.82 22.99 -10.99
C ALA A 1019 -15.98 21.98 -10.79
N LEU A 1020 -16.50 21.89 -9.55
CA LEU A 1020 -17.63 21.03 -9.21
C LEU A 1020 -18.95 21.46 -9.88
N ALA A 1021 -19.18 22.76 -10.06
CA ALA A 1021 -20.40 23.26 -10.72
C ALA A 1021 -20.41 23.02 -12.24
N GLU A 1022 -19.25 22.99 -12.90
CA GLU A 1022 -19.15 22.57 -14.31
C GLU A 1022 -19.39 21.05 -14.45
N LEU A 1023 -18.81 20.24 -13.55
CA LEU A 1023 -19.04 18.79 -13.49
C LEU A 1023 -20.49 18.43 -13.10
N GLY A 1024 -21.20 19.32 -12.40
CA GLY A 1024 -22.62 19.15 -12.04
C GLY A 1024 -23.60 19.17 -13.21
N ARG A 1025 -23.15 19.34 -14.45
CA ARG A 1025 -23.97 19.24 -15.68
C ARG A 1025 -23.84 17.88 -16.39
N LEU A 1026 -23.00 16.99 -15.88
CA LEU A 1026 -22.73 15.67 -16.47
C LEU A 1026 -23.70 14.61 -15.95
N THR A 1027 -23.95 13.57 -16.74
CA THR A 1027 -24.59 12.34 -16.23
C THR A 1027 -23.67 11.61 -15.23
N PRO A 1028 -24.18 10.70 -14.38
CA PRO A 1028 -23.34 9.99 -13.41
C PRO A 1028 -22.12 9.29 -14.04
N ASP A 1029 -22.31 8.58 -15.15
CA ASP A 1029 -21.22 7.86 -15.83
C ASP A 1029 -20.17 8.82 -16.43
N GLU A 1030 -20.61 9.97 -16.95
CA GLU A 1030 -19.71 11.03 -17.44
C GLU A 1030 -18.97 11.73 -16.29
N PHE A 1031 -19.61 11.92 -15.13
CA PHE A 1031 -19.00 12.46 -13.92
C PHE A 1031 -17.91 11.51 -13.39
N LEU A 1032 -18.22 10.22 -13.26
CA LEU A 1032 -17.26 9.18 -12.86
C LEU A 1032 -16.04 9.18 -13.81
N ALA A 1033 -16.29 9.21 -15.12
CA ALA A 1033 -15.25 9.29 -16.13
C ALA A 1033 -14.55 10.66 -16.22
N ALA A 1034 -14.96 11.67 -15.44
CA ALA A 1034 -14.37 13.01 -15.39
C ALA A 1034 -13.55 13.27 -14.10
N VAL A 1035 -13.86 12.62 -12.97
CA VAL A 1035 -13.12 12.80 -11.71
C VAL A 1035 -11.61 12.57 -11.87
N SER A 1036 -11.21 11.54 -12.61
CA SER A 1036 -9.80 11.18 -12.83
C SER A 1036 -9.13 11.94 -13.98
N ARG A 1037 -9.78 12.97 -14.55
CA ARG A 1037 -9.18 13.82 -15.60
C ARG A 1037 -8.46 15.02 -14.95
N PRO A 1038 -7.33 15.49 -15.51
CA PRO A 1038 -6.65 16.68 -15.01
C PRO A 1038 -7.61 17.89 -14.88
N VAL A 1039 -7.51 18.58 -13.74
CA VAL A 1039 -8.26 19.80 -13.44
C VAL A 1039 -7.49 21.04 -13.93
N ASP A 1040 -8.05 22.22 -13.68
CA ASP A 1040 -7.35 23.50 -13.89
C ASP A 1040 -6.11 23.55 -12.96
N PRO A 1041 -4.89 23.78 -13.48
CA PRO A 1041 -3.69 23.86 -12.65
C PRO A 1041 -3.78 24.90 -11.53
N THR A 1042 -4.57 25.96 -11.70
CA THR A 1042 -4.78 26.98 -10.67
C THR A 1042 -5.69 26.53 -9.53
N LEU A 1043 -6.28 25.32 -9.62
CA LEU A 1043 -6.95 24.62 -8.51
C LEU A 1043 -5.97 23.72 -7.75
N ASP A 1044 -5.03 23.07 -8.44
CA ASP A 1044 -3.91 22.33 -7.83
C ASP A 1044 -2.97 23.27 -7.05
N GLU A 1045 -2.51 24.37 -7.67
CA GLU A 1045 -1.68 25.39 -7.02
C GLU A 1045 -2.30 25.87 -5.69
N ARG A 1046 -3.61 26.15 -5.70
CA ARG A 1046 -4.38 26.61 -4.52
C ARG A 1046 -4.67 25.53 -3.49
N ARG A 1047 -4.58 24.25 -3.87
CA ARG A 1047 -4.61 23.14 -2.90
C ARG A 1047 -3.28 23.12 -2.16
N ASP A 1048 -2.18 23.25 -2.88
CA ASP A 1048 -0.85 23.16 -2.30
C ASP A 1048 -0.53 24.39 -1.43
N ASP A 1049 -0.96 25.60 -1.82
CA ASP A 1049 -1.00 26.80 -0.96
C ASP A 1049 -1.64 26.52 0.42
N LEU A 1050 -2.75 25.76 0.43
CA LEU A 1050 -3.51 25.42 1.64
C LEU A 1050 -2.83 24.30 2.44
N VAL A 1051 -2.34 23.26 1.77
CA VAL A 1051 -1.66 22.13 2.42
C VAL A 1051 -0.38 22.58 3.11
N ASP A 1052 0.41 23.44 2.47
CA ASP A 1052 1.65 23.95 3.04
C ASP A 1052 1.38 24.95 4.18
N ALA A 1053 0.39 25.84 4.06
CA ALA A 1053 0.00 26.74 5.16
C ALA A 1053 -0.56 26.01 6.40
N ILE A 1054 -1.16 24.82 6.23
CA ILE A 1054 -1.52 23.92 7.34
C ILE A 1054 -0.27 23.20 7.89
N ALA A 1055 0.65 22.77 7.02
CA ALA A 1055 1.90 22.13 7.43
C ALA A 1055 2.82 23.07 8.24
N GLU A 1056 2.84 24.37 7.93
CA GLU A 1056 3.53 25.39 8.73
C GLU A 1056 3.04 25.42 10.19
N GLN A 1057 1.79 25.05 10.48
CA GLN A 1057 1.27 24.96 11.86
C GLN A 1057 1.71 23.68 12.58
N GLN A 1058 2.22 22.67 11.85
CA GLN A 1058 2.81 21.46 12.44
C GLN A 1058 4.28 21.70 12.84
N GLU A 1059 4.99 22.60 12.14
CA GLU A 1059 6.40 22.94 12.42
C GLU A 1059 6.55 24.13 13.39
N ALA A 1060 5.46 24.81 13.74
CA ALA A 1060 5.45 25.90 14.71
C ALA A 1060 5.68 25.39 16.16
N PRO A 1061 6.62 25.98 16.93
CA PRO A 1061 6.82 25.61 18.33
C PRO A 1061 5.72 26.22 19.22
N ALA A 1062 5.10 25.37 20.04
CA ALA A 1062 4.17 25.74 21.13
C ALA A 1062 4.88 26.40 22.33
#